data_AF-A0A1X7EWT8-F1
#
_entry.id   AF-A0A1X7EWT8-F1
#
_cell.length_a   1.000
_cell.length_b   1.000
_cell.length_c   1.000
_cell.angle_alpha   90.00
_cell.angle_beta   90.00
_cell.angle_gamma   90.00
#
_symmetry.space_group_name_H-M   'P 1'
#
loop_
_entity.id
_entity.type
_entity.pdbx_description
1 polymer ?
#
loop_
_entity_poly.entity_id
_entity_poly.type
_entity_poly.pdbx_seq_one_letter_code
_entity_poly.pdbx_strand_id
1 'polypeptide(L)'
;MRDVLIADDSLDDLDLLLDRCRSDVRIIRVMADEDGGEALANALSNALSDRPAAIHLLAHGEPGAVRLGAGRLDVAALSGRKAEGRDWPQAPGTEILIHACDVGADGGRFAAALAQATGARVAAASHPVGHPSLGASWDLDVTTGPVAASLPVSDTGAWVHRLAYSGTATDGDDTLIGDNGGNTINGGDGNDSIVGGTGNDSLRGGTGDDTLVGGGNSGQSAGDTLNGGLGGDHYVGGNGFTIVTYENATTGITLDLTNGANNTGEAAGDTFVDIQRWVGSEHDDSLTAGDSAVWFWGHGGNDVEYGGAGNDTLEAGDGNDTIFGGGGTDLMYGRADNDELHGGIGNDTVAGGGGADLLYGDAGNDLMKGDWERDTIHGGDGDDTILAGIVSSGSYAQTQADTLYGEGGNDRYIVVSQYDAGTVSFDGGEGTDTLELRSDNLTSYNGYDLEYYTDVASPKIDISGMTLTSVETLALTGSQHHTVTMTAAQANGFSNITGAVVGDRLLIKDVDLSAMQVETAAGSTTLRVGSNLAVTLDGSFEASQFQVGSDGGVTIVQAAISPPPPPPPPPVTQPDPTPDPTPVPTPDPVPDPTPVPTPDPTPVPPADPASTPAGGGQSGGFNALAYIASYPDLIAAFGTNTEAATQHYQQYGQAEGRTVTFDPLAYTASYPDLIAAFGTDTDAAARHYIEFGYSEGRHPNFDGLDYIASYPDLIAAFGTDANAGTRHFIEHGSAEGRSVTFDGYNYLAANRDVALAYGLSSDAAATHYIQFGLSEGRPAQGFDALRYIASNPDLIQAFGPDVQAAEIHYVQFGYSEGRSLTSFDPAAYLASHPEIATEFGTSDAAVELAYIKRSTSTETAAMPAFAAMTPIAVTMLAAEMTGSETLGIDGGFHDASSSGTASGLLAAGDGGLSTRQWTELPA
;
A
#
# COMPACT_ATOMS: atom_id res chain seq x y z
N MET A 1 18.76 15.06 53.80
CA MET A 1 18.01 14.26 52.81
C MET A 1 18.97 13.20 52.31
N ARG A 2 18.56 11.93 52.25
CA ARG A 2 19.48 10.82 51.92
C ARG A 2 19.58 10.58 50.43
N ASP A 3 18.50 10.82 49.70
CA ASP A 3 18.45 10.64 48.26
C ASP A 3 17.98 11.95 47.58
N VAL A 4 18.25 12.06 46.28
CA VAL A 4 17.79 13.16 45.43
C VAL A 4 16.91 12.59 44.33
N LEU A 5 15.81 13.25 44.00
CA LEU A 5 14.95 12.97 42.87
C LEU A 5 15.03 14.16 41.92
N ILE A 6 15.47 13.94 40.68
CA ILE A 6 15.46 14.94 39.61
C ILE A 6 14.41 14.50 38.61
N ALA A 7 13.43 15.35 38.31
CA ALA A 7 12.30 15.02 37.45
C ALA A 7 12.10 16.05 36.35
N ASP A 8 11.79 15.59 35.15
CA ASP A 8 11.32 16.42 34.04
C ASP A 8 9.89 16.92 34.32
N ASP A 9 9.67 18.25 34.32
CA ASP A 9 8.35 18.84 34.62
C ASP A 9 7.31 18.64 33.49
N SER A 10 7.72 18.05 32.35
CA SER A 10 6.82 17.65 31.25
C SER A 10 6.26 16.22 31.36
N LEU A 11 6.58 15.48 32.43
CA LEU A 11 6.01 14.17 32.70
C LEU A 11 4.55 14.29 33.15
N ASP A 12 3.65 13.57 32.47
CA ASP A 12 2.24 13.51 32.87
C ASP A 12 2.08 12.99 34.32
N ASP A 13 1.05 13.51 35.00
CA ASP A 13 0.72 13.26 36.42
C ASP A 13 1.80 13.60 37.48
N LEU A 14 3.03 14.02 37.15
CA LEU A 14 4.18 14.17 38.06
C LEU A 14 3.88 14.70 39.47
N ASP A 15 3.00 15.69 39.61
CA ASP A 15 2.54 16.23 40.90
C ASP A 15 2.06 15.13 41.88
N LEU A 16 1.31 14.13 41.42
CA LEU A 16 0.78 13.04 42.25
C LEU A 16 1.88 12.05 42.71
N LEU A 17 3.04 12.04 42.04
CA LEU A 17 4.22 11.26 42.47
C LEU A 17 4.97 11.98 43.58
N LEU A 18 5.18 13.28 43.38
CA LEU A 18 5.94 14.13 44.28
C LEU A 18 5.22 14.31 45.63
N ASP A 19 3.88 14.30 45.64
CA ASP A 19 3.05 14.27 46.86
C ASP A 19 3.23 12.98 47.70
N ARG A 20 3.76 11.90 47.10
CA ARG A 20 4.01 10.60 47.75
C ARG A 20 5.52 10.28 47.87
N CYS A 21 6.36 11.24 47.51
CA CYS A 21 7.80 11.18 47.71
C CYS A 21 8.12 11.21 49.22
N ARG A 22 9.10 10.42 49.66
CA ARG A 22 9.44 10.34 51.09
C ARG A 22 10.01 11.68 51.56
N SER A 23 9.66 12.08 52.78
CA SER A 23 10.05 13.38 53.36
C SER A 23 11.57 13.57 53.59
N ASP A 24 12.38 12.53 53.37
CA ASP A 24 13.84 12.57 53.42
C ASP A 24 14.53 12.58 52.04
N VAL A 25 13.77 12.66 50.94
CA VAL A 25 14.25 12.82 49.56
C VAL A 25 14.21 14.31 49.16
N ARG A 26 15.23 14.77 48.44
CA ARG A 26 15.26 16.12 47.87
C ARG A 26 14.74 16.11 46.44
N ILE A 27 13.63 16.81 46.18
CA ILE A 27 13.08 16.97 44.83
C ILE A 27 13.77 18.15 44.11
N ILE A 28 14.08 17.95 42.83
CA ILE A 28 14.50 18.95 41.85
C ILE A 28 13.62 18.74 40.62
N ARG A 29 12.89 19.76 40.19
CA ARG A 29 12.21 19.75 38.89
C ARG A 29 13.09 20.43 37.87
N VAL A 30 13.04 19.97 36.62
CA VAL A 30 13.74 20.55 35.48
C VAL A 30 12.67 21.00 34.49
N MET A 31 12.59 22.30 34.24
CA MET A 31 11.63 22.86 33.30
C MET A 31 12.04 22.56 31.85
N ALA A 32 11.08 22.65 30.91
CA ALA A 32 11.32 22.39 29.49
C ALA A 32 12.38 23.28 28.81
N ASP A 33 12.78 24.41 29.43
CA ASP A 33 13.85 25.31 28.97
C ASP A 33 15.17 25.17 29.77
N GLU A 34 15.24 24.27 30.75
CA GLU A 34 16.42 24.04 31.60
C GLU A 34 17.27 22.84 31.11
N ASP A 35 18.58 22.88 31.37
CA ASP A 35 19.52 21.79 31.05
C ASP A 35 19.58 20.76 32.19
N GLY A 36 18.93 19.61 32.00
CA GLY A 36 18.95 18.49 32.93
C GLY A 36 20.33 17.87 33.18
N GLY A 37 21.25 17.97 32.23
CA GLY A 37 22.65 17.57 32.40
C GLY A 37 23.40 18.49 33.36
N GLU A 38 23.15 19.80 33.33
CA GLU A 38 23.61 20.73 34.36
C GLU A 38 22.85 20.54 35.69
N ALA A 39 21.57 20.18 35.71
CA ALA A 39 20.87 19.82 36.95
C ALA A 39 21.50 18.61 37.65
N LEU A 40 21.78 17.53 36.89
CA LEU A 40 22.50 16.34 37.37
C LEU A 40 23.92 16.68 37.83
N ALA A 41 24.69 17.44 37.05
CA ALA A 41 26.04 17.85 37.44
C ALA A 41 26.04 18.74 38.70
N ASN A 42 25.02 19.56 38.90
CA ASN A 42 24.86 20.33 40.14
C ASN A 42 24.46 19.42 41.32
N ALA A 43 23.63 18.40 41.13
CA ALA A 43 23.36 17.41 42.17
C ALA A 43 24.63 16.64 42.58
N LEU A 44 25.42 16.19 41.60
CA LEU A 44 26.71 15.52 41.81
C LEU A 44 27.79 16.44 42.41
N SER A 45 27.78 17.74 42.09
CA SER A 45 28.70 18.72 42.68
C SER A 45 28.36 19.02 44.14
N ASN A 46 27.07 19.24 44.44
CA ASN A 46 26.59 19.49 45.80
C ASN A 46 26.67 18.22 46.69
N ALA A 47 26.75 17.03 46.09
CA ALA A 47 26.96 15.76 46.79
C ALA A 47 28.29 15.70 47.59
N LEU A 48 29.28 16.55 47.29
CA LEU A 48 30.57 16.56 48.00
C LEU A 48 30.49 17.00 49.47
N SER A 49 29.42 17.68 49.90
CA SER A 49 29.20 18.02 51.32
C SER A 49 28.26 17.05 52.06
N ASP A 50 27.20 16.56 51.40
CA ASP A 50 26.12 15.81 52.08
C ASP A 50 26.06 14.30 51.74
N ARG A 51 26.69 13.86 50.63
CA ARG A 51 26.74 12.46 50.14
C ARG A 51 25.37 11.74 50.10
N PRO A 52 24.54 11.99 49.07
CA PRO A 52 23.35 11.18 48.84
C PRO A 52 23.74 9.72 48.53
N ALA A 53 22.92 8.78 49.02
CA ALA A 53 23.07 7.37 48.71
C ALA A 53 22.61 7.09 47.27
N ALA A 54 21.45 7.62 46.88
CA ALA A 54 20.98 7.61 45.49
C ALA A 54 20.63 9.00 44.92
N ILE A 55 20.76 9.10 43.60
CA ILE A 55 20.15 10.13 42.75
C ILE A 55 19.23 9.39 41.77
N HIS A 56 17.93 9.61 41.89
CA HIS A 56 16.91 9.11 40.98
C HIS A 56 16.66 10.15 39.89
N LEU A 57 16.66 9.71 38.63
CA LEU A 57 16.21 10.51 37.49
C LEU A 57 14.85 10.00 37.04
N LEU A 58 13.87 10.89 36.92
CA LEU A 58 12.61 10.68 36.22
C LEU A 58 12.69 11.50 34.93
N ALA A 59 12.76 10.83 33.79
CA ALA A 59 13.09 11.44 32.52
C ALA A 59 12.34 10.75 31.37
N HIS A 60 12.25 11.43 30.23
CA HIS A 60 11.82 10.78 29.00
C HIS A 60 12.97 9.94 28.44
N GLY A 61 12.63 8.78 27.91
CA GLY A 61 13.56 7.84 27.33
C GLY A 61 13.76 8.04 25.83
N GLU A 62 14.97 7.76 25.34
CA GLU A 62 15.29 7.58 23.92
C GLU A 62 16.37 6.46 23.84
N PRO A 63 16.45 5.64 22.78
CA PRO A 63 17.51 4.63 22.65
C PRO A 63 18.93 5.21 22.86
N GLY A 64 19.63 4.72 23.89
CA GLY A 64 20.96 5.17 24.31
C GLY A 64 21.04 6.55 24.98
N ALA A 65 19.91 7.17 25.37
CA ALA A 65 19.85 8.53 25.90
C ALA A 65 18.67 8.76 26.87
N VAL A 66 18.66 9.89 27.58
CA VAL A 66 17.44 10.39 28.26
C VAL A 66 17.28 11.89 28.03
N ARG A 67 16.03 12.37 27.99
CA ARG A 67 15.71 13.81 27.90
C ARG A 67 15.27 14.31 29.27
N LEU A 68 15.85 15.43 29.69
CA LEU A 68 15.53 16.07 30.96
C LEU A 68 15.57 17.60 30.75
N GLY A 69 14.40 18.21 30.62
CA GLY A 69 14.21 19.58 30.17
C GLY A 69 14.58 19.75 28.68
N ALA A 70 15.30 20.83 28.37
CA ALA A 70 15.80 21.11 27.02
C ALA A 70 16.99 20.22 26.60
N GLY A 71 17.56 19.44 27.52
CA GLY A 71 18.81 18.71 27.31
C GLY A 71 18.61 17.21 27.04
N ARG A 72 19.17 16.72 25.93
CA ARG A 72 19.43 15.29 25.69
C ARG A 72 20.73 14.88 26.38
N LEU A 73 20.66 13.88 27.24
CA LEU A 73 21.79 13.32 27.98
C LEU A 73 22.12 11.94 27.39
N ASP A 74 23.16 11.89 26.56
CA ASP A 74 23.66 10.68 25.91
C ASP A 74 25.21 10.60 25.98
N VAL A 75 25.79 9.56 25.37
CA VAL A 75 27.25 9.36 25.34
C VAL A 75 27.99 10.55 24.68
N ALA A 76 27.39 11.18 23.67
CA ALA A 76 27.98 12.33 23.00
C ALA A 76 27.97 13.56 23.93
N ALA A 77 26.86 13.86 24.60
CA ALA A 77 26.74 14.93 25.59
C ALA A 77 27.71 14.75 26.77
N LEU A 78 27.88 13.51 27.26
CA LEU A 78 28.86 13.18 28.30
C LEU A 78 30.30 13.52 27.86
N SER A 79 30.63 13.26 26.59
CA SER A 79 31.95 13.55 26.00
C SER A 79 32.15 15.03 25.64
N GLY A 80 31.11 15.72 25.17
CA GLY A 80 31.12 17.12 24.77
C GLY A 80 31.39 18.05 25.95
N ARG A 81 30.74 17.79 27.10
CA ARG A 81 30.97 18.54 28.36
C ARG A 81 32.45 18.54 28.77
N LYS A 82 33.14 17.41 28.57
CA LYS A 82 34.58 17.25 28.81
C LYS A 82 35.44 18.02 27.78
N ALA A 83 35.02 18.07 26.51
CA ALA A 83 35.69 18.89 25.49
C ALA A 83 35.57 20.40 25.77
N GLU A 84 34.49 20.84 26.41
CA GLU A 84 34.30 22.22 26.91
C GLU A 84 35.08 22.52 28.20
N GLY A 85 35.86 21.56 28.73
CA GLY A 85 36.62 21.72 29.97
C GLY A 85 35.78 21.70 31.25
N ARG A 86 34.52 21.24 31.19
CA ARG A 86 33.65 21.00 32.36
C ARG A 86 33.63 19.49 32.67
N ASP A 87 34.57 19.01 33.49
CA ASP A 87 34.55 17.61 33.94
C ASP A 87 33.27 17.27 34.73
N TRP A 88 32.79 16.03 34.60
CA TRP A 88 31.70 15.50 35.41
C TRP A 88 32.18 15.29 36.87
N PRO A 89 31.42 15.76 37.88
CA PRO A 89 31.83 15.62 39.28
C PRO A 89 31.89 14.16 39.70
N GLN A 90 32.96 13.78 40.39
CA GLN A 90 33.19 12.40 40.82
C GLN A 90 32.39 12.09 42.10
N ALA A 91 31.47 11.13 42.02
CA ALA A 91 30.60 10.68 43.11
C ALA A 91 30.74 9.18 43.45
N PRO A 92 31.97 8.67 43.75
CA PRO A 92 32.17 7.27 44.07
C PRO A 92 31.45 6.87 45.35
N GLY A 93 30.56 5.87 45.24
CA GLY A 93 29.72 5.37 46.32
C GLY A 93 28.28 5.90 46.31
N THR A 94 27.91 6.76 45.37
CA THR A 94 26.52 7.13 45.07
C THR A 94 25.98 6.20 43.96
N GLU A 95 24.69 5.90 44.01
CA GLU A 95 23.93 5.20 42.97
C GLU A 95 23.15 6.23 42.13
N ILE A 96 23.14 6.10 40.80
CA ILE A 96 22.30 6.87 39.88
C ILE A 96 21.31 5.89 39.28
N LEU A 97 20.02 6.12 39.52
CA LEU A 97 18.93 5.23 39.12
C LEU A 97 18.06 5.97 38.11
N ILE A 98 18.00 5.45 36.89
CA ILE A 98 17.37 6.11 35.74
C ILE A 98 16.02 5.45 35.49
N HIS A 99 14.97 6.18 35.84
CA HIS A 99 13.58 5.82 35.61
C HIS A 99 13.14 6.58 34.34
N ALA A 100 12.98 5.87 33.23
CA ALA A 100 12.59 6.41 31.93
C ALA A 100 11.67 5.42 31.17
N CYS A 101 11.06 5.85 30.06
CA CYS A 101 10.10 5.04 29.29
C CYS A 101 10.78 4.04 28.33
N ASP A 102 11.96 4.36 27.79
CA ASP A 102 12.78 3.47 26.96
C ASP A 102 14.24 4.00 26.88
N VAL A 103 15.26 3.16 27.08
CA VAL A 103 16.64 3.52 26.65
C VAL A 103 17.29 2.48 25.73
N GLY A 104 16.51 1.50 25.26
CA GLY A 104 16.86 0.47 24.29
C GLY A 104 18.07 -0.41 24.63
N ALA A 105 18.45 -1.27 23.69
CA ALA A 105 19.65 -2.11 23.79
C ALA A 105 20.95 -1.30 24.02
N ASP A 106 21.01 -0.06 23.51
CA ASP A 106 22.13 0.86 23.71
C ASP A 106 22.19 1.49 25.13
N GLY A 107 21.13 1.34 25.94
CA GLY A 107 21.05 1.81 27.32
C GLY A 107 22.19 1.28 28.20
N GLY A 108 22.67 0.05 27.96
CA GLY A 108 23.85 -0.50 28.63
C GLY A 108 25.14 0.27 28.35
N ARG A 109 25.32 0.75 27.11
CA ARG A 109 26.48 1.58 26.72
C ARG A 109 26.39 2.97 27.33
N PHE A 110 25.19 3.56 27.36
CA PHE A 110 24.94 4.84 28.02
C PHE A 110 25.18 4.78 29.54
N ALA A 111 24.62 3.78 30.23
CA ALA A 111 24.80 3.58 31.67
C ALA A 111 26.30 3.36 32.02
N ALA A 112 27.02 2.56 31.22
CA ALA A 112 28.46 2.36 31.39
C ALA A 112 29.27 3.66 31.17
N ALA A 113 28.92 4.46 30.17
CA ALA A 113 29.57 5.75 29.91
C ALA A 113 29.31 6.77 31.03
N LEU A 114 28.09 6.84 31.57
CA LEU A 114 27.73 7.70 32.69
C LEU A 114 28.43 7.26 33.99
N ALA A 115 28.51 5.95 34.25
CA ALA A 115 29.27 5.39 35.37
C ALA A 115 30.76 5.72 35.26
N GLN A 116 31.34 5.62 34.05
CA GLN A 116 32.73 5.99 33.81
C GLN A 116 32.97 7.51 33.96
N ALA A 117 32.03 8.34 33.52
CA ALA A 117 32.13 9.80 33.60
C ALA A 117 32.04 10.31 35.05
N THR A 118 31.19 9.71 35.88
CA THR A 118 30.88 10.18 37.25
C THR A 118 31.53 9.37 38.38
N GLY A 119 32.02 8.16 38.10
CA GLY A 119 32.49 7.22 39.11
C GLY A 119 31.39 6.65 40.02
N ALA A 120 30.12 6.96 39.76
CA ALA A 120 28.96 6.39 40.43
C ALA A 120 28.63 4.99 39.89
N ARG A 121 27.77 4.24 40.62
CA ARG A 121 27.07 3.08 40.03
C ARG A 121 25.82 3.59 39.33
N VAL A 122 25.56 3.14 38.13
CA VAL A 122 24.37 3.48 37.33
C VAL A 122 23.50 2.24 37.11
N ALA A 123 22.18 2.41 37.20
CA ALA A 123 21.19 1.45 36.72
C ALA A 123 20.05 2.14 35.94
N ALA A 124 19.48 1.46 34.95
CA ALA A 124 18.43 1.92 34.04
C ALA A 124 17.54 0.75 33.60
N ALA A 125 16.43 1.04 32.90
CA ALA A 125 15.54 0.04 32.28
C ALA A 125 15.95 -0.23 30.81
N SER A 126 16.01 -1.49 30.32
CA SER A 126 16.31 -1.80 28.90
C SER A 126 15.10 -1.91 27.98
N HIS A 127 13.90 -2.02 28.54
CA HIS A 127 12.68 -2.36 27.79
C HIS A 127 11.69 -1.18 27.75
N PRO A 128 10.93 -1.02 26.64
CA PRO A 128 9.95 0.04 26.51
C PRO A 128 8.75 -0.16 27.45
N VAL A 129 8.26 0.92 28.05
CA VAL A 129 6.97 1.00 28.75
C VAL A 129 6.19 2.23 28.30
N GLY A 130 5.53 2.08 27.16
CA GLY A 130 4.48 2.97 26.67
C GLY A 130 4.95 4.29 26.03
N HIS A 131 3.95 5.07 25.60
CA HIS A 131 4.11 6.31 24.84
C HIS A 131 4.99 7.36 25.56
N PRO A 132 5.84 8.14 24.85
CA PRO A 132 6.79 9.12 25.43
C PRO A 132 6.21 10.26 26.28
N SER A 133 4.91 10.32 26.55
CA SER A 133 4.29 11.28 27.48
C SER A 133 3.99 10.68 28.87
N LEU A 134 3.88 9.35 28.99
CA LEU A 134 3.27 8.68 30.15
C LEU A 134 4.27 8.21 31.24
N GLY A 135 5.56 8.48 31.06
CA GLY A 135 6.55 8.47 32.13
C GLY A 135 7.26 7.14 32.41
N ALA A 136 7.78 6.99 33.63
CA ALA A 136 9.04 6.27 33.87
C ALA A 136 8.94 4.86 34.49
N SER A 137 9.81 3.93 34.04
CA SER A 137 9.94 2.57 34.59
C SER A 137 10.56 2.53 36.00
N TRP A 138 10.06 1.61 36.83
CA TRP A 138 10.63 1.28 38.15
C TRP A 138 11.51 0.03 38.15
N ASP A 139 11.49 -0.76 37.08
CA ASP A 139 12.41 -1.89 36.91
C ASP A 139 13.75 -1.40 36.36
N LEU A 140 14.85 -1.99 36.83
CA LEU A 140 16.23 -1.53 36.60
C LEU A 140 17.14 -2.74 36.34
N ASP A 141 16.92 -3.36 35.19
CA ASP A 141 17.59 -4.53 34.64
C ASP A 141 19.02 -4.21 34.12
N VAL A 142 19.23 -3.07 33.48
CA VAL A 142 20.55 -2.59 33.05
C VAL A 142 21.32 -2.06 34.26
N THR A 143 22.24 -2.86 34.82
CA THR A 143 23.05 -2.45 35.99
C THR A 143 24.56 -2.49 35.74
N THR A 144 25.26 -1.44 36.18
CA THR A 144 26.75 -1.39 36.19
C THR A 144 27.36 -1.95 37.49
N GLY A 145 26.52 -2.45 38.40
CA GLY A 145 26.88 -3.06 39.67
C GLY A 145 25.68 -3.14 40.62
N PRO A 146 25.79 -3.84 41.76
CA PRO A 146 24.64 -4.08 42.64
C PRO A 146 24.02 -2.79 43.16
N VAL A 147 22.73 -2.62 42.96
CA VAL A 147 21.90 -1.52 43.50
C VAL A 147 21.45 -1.90 44.92
N ALA A 148 21.46 -0.93 45.83
CA ALA A 148 21.05 -1.13 47.23
C ALA A 148 20.17 0.01 47.78
N ALA A 149 19.95 1.06 46.99
CA ALA A 149 19.06 2.14 47.36
C ALA A 149 17.58 1.73 47.32
N SER A 150 16.83 2.24 48.28
CA SER A 150 15.38 2.15 48.34
C SER A 150 14.72 3.18 47.43
N LEU A 151 13.56 2.85 46.87
CA LEU A 151 12.73 3.78 46.08
C LEU A 151 12.49 5.15 46.77
N PRO A 152 12.34 6.24 45.99
CA PRO A 152 12.22 7.59 46.52
C PRO A 152 10.81 7.90 47.06
N VAL A 153 9.85 6.98 46.90
CA VAL A 153 8.44 7.12 47.30
C VAL A 153 8.09 6.21 48.47
N SER A 154 7.08 6.59 49.26
CA SER A 154 6.66 5.79 50.43
C SER A 154 5.77 4.60 50.09
N ASP A 155 5.15 4.60 48.91
CA ASP A 155 4.30 3.54 48.38
C ASP A 155 4.26 3.64 46.84
N THR A 156 4.38 2.51 46.13
CA THR A 156 4.13 2.41 44.69
C THR A 156 2.66 2.07 44.39
N GLY A 157 1.90 1.61 45.38
CA GLY A 157 0.45 1.46 45.30
C GLY A 157 -0.22 2.76 44.82
N ALA A 158 -0.99 2.64 43.75
CA ALA A 158 -1.61 3.75 43.01
C ALA A 158 -0.66 4.75 42.29
N TRP A 159 0.64 4.42 42.17
CA TRP A 159 1.51 4.85 41.05
C TRP A 159 2.15 3.62 40.38
N VAL A 160 1.27 2.70 40.03
CA VAL A 160 1.20 2.25 38.64
C VAL A 160 0.98 3.52 37.79
N HIS A 161 1.90 4.00 36.93
CA HIS A 161 2.41 3.28 35.74
C HIS A 161 1.68 1.97 35.54
N ARG A 162 0.41 2.15 35.20
CA ARG A 162 -0.54 1.07 35.01
C ARG A 162 -0.05 0.41 33.75
N LEU A 163 0.63 -0.74 33.93
CA LEU A 163 0.53 -1.85 33.00
C LEU A 163 -0.93 -1.82 32.54
N ALA A 164 -1.12 -1.43 31.28
CA ALA A 164 -2.45 -1.25 30.74
C ALA A 164 -3.23 -2.57 30.88
N TYR A 165 -2.48 -3.68 30.89
CA TYR A 165 -2.93 -4.98 31.31
C TYR A 165 -3.08 -5.23 32.82
N SER A 166 -4.17 -5.93 33.15
CA SER A 166 -4.36 -6.63 34.42
C SER A 166 -3.77 -8.03 34.36
N GLY A 167 -3.00 -8.40 35.38
CA GLY A 167 -2.26 -9.68 35.44
C GLY A 167 -1.03 -9.55 36.34
N THR A 168 -0.18 -10.58 36.38
CA THR A 168 1.20 -10.52 36.88
C THR A 168 1.96 -11.60 36.16
N ALA A 169 2.94 -11.27 35.32
CA ALA A 169 3.79 -12.26 34.67
C ALA A 169 4.67 -12.99 35.71
N THR A 170 4.80 -14.30 35.59
CA THR A 170 5.56 -15.21 36.45
C THR A 170 6.21 -16.33 35.63
N ASP A 171 6.82 -17.31 36.30
CA ASP A 171 7.41 -18.51 35.67
C ASP A 171 6.36 -19.66 35.54
N GLY A 172 5.08 -19.34 35.31
CA GLY A 172 4.05 -20.33 34.97
C GLY A 172 2.66 -19.76 34.67
N ASP A 173 1.80 -20.58 34.05
CA ASP A 173 0.48 -20.27 33.44
C ASP A 173 -0.25 -19.03 34.00
N ASP A 174 -0.11 -17.90 33.31
CA ASP A 174 -0.67 -16.61 33.68
C ASP A 174 -1.86 -16.15 32.81
N THR A 175 -2.50 -15.06 33.23
CA THR A 175 -3.57 -14.42 32.45
C THR A 175 -3.37 -12.90 32.48
N LEU A 176 -3.03 -12.34 31.34
CA LEU A 176 -2.65 -10.96 31.13
C LEU A 176 -3.66 -10.31 30.16
N ILE A 177 -4.39 -9.28 30.60
CA ILE A 177 -5.48 -8.66 29.82
C ILE A 177 -5.29 -7.15 29.81
N GLY A 178 -4.84 -6.61 28.67
CA GLY A 178 -4.62 -5.21 28.33
C GLY A 178 -5.84 -4.30 28.45
N ASP A 179 -5.66 -3.02 28.08
CA ASP A 179 -6.75 -2.04 28.05
C ASP A 179 -7.18 -1.62 26.64
N ASN A 180 -7.19 -0.32 26.36
CA ASN A 180 -7.77 0.26 25.16
C ASN A 180 -6.80 1.23 24.44
N GLY A 181 -5.53 1.30 24.88
CA GLY A 181 -4.43 1.85 24.10
C GLY A 181 -3.43 0.76 23.71
N GLY A 182 -2.43 1.07 22.89
CA GLY A 182 -1.37 0.11 22.54
C GLY A 182 -0.53 -0.33 23.75
N ASN A 183 -0.43 -1.63 23.95
CA ASN A 183 0.21 -2.31 25.08
C ASN A 183 1.49 -3.02 24.64
N THR A 184 2.41 -3.25 25.57
CA THR A 184 3.49 -4.23 25.41
C THR A 184 3.37 -5.23 26.54
N ILE A 185 3.12 -6.49 26.20
CA ILE A 185 2.85 -7.56 27.17
C ILE A 185 3.77 -8.73 26.88
N ASN A 186 4.38 -9.29 27.91
CA ASN A 186 5.22 -10.48 27.83
C ASN A 186 4.74 -11.47 28.89
N GLY A 187 4.46 -12.71 28.50
CA GLY A 187 4.03 -13.81 29.37
C GLY A 187 5.17 -14.30 30.25
N GLY A 188 6.16 -14.95 29.65
CA GLY A 188 7.37 -15.45 30.31
C GLY A 188 7.60 -16.94 30.06
N ASP A 189 7.72 -17.71 31.14
CA ASP A 189 7.72 -19.18 31.07
C ASP A 189 6.33 -19.63 31.57
N GLY A 190 5.59 -20.46 30.84
CA GLY A 190 4.24 -20.88 31.21
C GLY A 190 3.33 -21.08 30.01
N ASN A 191 2.15 -21.66 30.20
CA ASN A 191 1.10 -21.65 29.18
C ASN A 191 0.18 -20.44 29.44
N ASP A 192 0.51 -19.29 28.86
CA ASP A 192 -0.05 -18.00 29.20
C ASP A 192 -1.23 -17.59 28.30
N SER A 193 -2.18 -16.84 28.88
CA SER A 193 -3.30 -16.26 28.15
C SER A 193 -3.19 -14.74 28.13
N ILE A 194 -2.85 -14.20 26.97
CA ILE A 194 -2.60 -12.78 26.72
C ILE A 194 -3.69 -12.22 25.83
N VAL A 195 -4.31 -11.12 26.26
CA VAL A 195 -5.29 -10.36 25.49
C VAL A 195 -4.84 -8.90 25.44
N GLY A 196 -4.62 -8.34 24.26
CA GLY A 196 -4.22 -6.95 24.06
C GLY A 196 -5.36 -5.98 24.33
N GLY A 197 -6.45 -6.10 23.57
CA GLY A 197 -7.69 -5.36 23.79
C GLY A 197 -8.11 -4.51 22.60
N THR A 198 -7.81 -3.21 22.64
CA THR A 198 -7.93 -2.31 21.47
C THR A 198 -6.78 -1.33 21.45
N GLY A 199 -6.33 -0.92 20.27
CA GLY A 199 -5.06 -0.23 20.09
C GLY A 199 -3.99 -1.22 19.64
N ASN A 200 -2.87 -0.69 19.15
CA ASN A 200 -1.89 -1.51 18.46
C ASN A 200 -0.95 -2.13 19.49
N ASP A 201 -1.16 -3.41 19.77
CA ASP A 201 -0.53 -4.14 20.86
C ASP A 201 0.69 -4.96 20.38
N SER A 202 1.69 -5.09 21.24
CA SER A 202 2.85 -5.96 21.05
C SER A 202 2.80 -7.05 22.13
N LEU A 203 2.43 -8.26 21.72
CA LEU A 203 2.17 -9.38 22.62
C LEU A 203 3.23 -10.47 22.41
N ARG A 204 3.93 -10.83 23.49
CA ARG A 204 4.88 -11.94 23.51
C ARG A 204 4.42 -13.01 24.50
N GLY A 205 4.33 -14.27 24.06
CA GLY A 205 4.09 -15.43 24.91
C GLY A 205 5.33 -15.73 25.76
N GLY A 206 6.24 -16.51 25.20
CA GLY A 206 7.58 -16.75 25.71
C GLY A 206 7.99 -18.20 25.52
N THR A 207 7.76 -19.05 26.54
CA THR A 207 7.95 -20.50 26.42
C THR A 207 6.83 -21.28 27.12
N GLY A 208 6.19 -22.19 26.39
CA GLY A 208 4.98 -22.93 26.78
C GLY A 208 3.94 -22.83 25.65
N ASP A 209 2.79 -23.50 25.77
CA ASP A 209 1.74 -23.38 24.74
C ASP A 209 0.82 -22.20 25.09
N ASP A 210 1.05 -21.06 24.44
CA ASP A 210 0.47 -19.76 24.75
C ASP A 210 -0.81 -19.46 23.96
N THR A 211 -1.57 -18.45 24.39
CA THR A 211 -2.73 -17.92 23.68
C THR A 211 -2.66 -16.40 23.62
N LEU A 212 -2.40 -15.86 22.42
CA LEU A 212 -2.23 -14.44 22.15
C LEU A 212 -3.45 -13.93 21.36
N VAL A 213 -4.22 -13.02 21.95
CA VAL A 213 -5.35 -12.34 21.30
C VAL A 213 -5.00 -10.87 21.16
N GLY A 214 -4.84 -10.36 19.93
CA GLY A 214 -4.62 -8.93 19.65
C GLY A 214 -5.85 -8.12 20.07
N GLY A 215 -6.85 -8.05 19.20
CA GLY A 215 -8.21 -7.67 19.57
C GLY A 215 -8.97 -6.86 18.53
N GLY A 216 -9.00 -5.54 18.68
CA GLY A 216 -9.93 -4.66 17.96
C GLY A 216 -9.32 -3.34 17.49
N ASN A 217 -8.76 -3.34 16.28
CA ASN A 217 -8.10 -2.24 15.59
C ASN A 217 -8.81 -1.85 14.29
N SER A 218 -10.11 -1.58 14.38
CA SER A 218 -10.89 -1.10 13.23
C SER A 218 -10.46 0.32 12.80
N GLY A 219 -9.60 0.40 11.76
CA GLY A 219 -9.26 1.67 11.08
C GLY A 219 -7.88 2.26 11.39
N GLN A 220 -6.91 1.46 11.86
CA GLN A 220 -5.50 1.86 11.93
C GLN A 220 -4.64 0.99 10.99
N SER A 221 -3.63 1.61 10.38
CA SER A 221 -2.73 0.99 9.38
C SER A 221 -1.52 0.28 10.01
N ALA A 222 -1.23 0.56 11.28
CA ALA A 222 -0.52 -0.35 12.16
C ALA A 222 -1.55 -1.04 13.07
N GLY A 223 -1.28 -2.28 13.47
CA GLY A 223 -2.10 -3.02 14.42
C GLY A 223 -1.25 -4.00 15.22
N ASP A 224 -1.81 -5.13 15.59
CA ASP A 224 -1.23 -5.98 16.64
C ASP A 224 -0.05 -6.80 16.12
N THR A 225 1.04 -6.88 16.89
CA THR A 225 2.22 -7.69 16.61
C THR A 225 2.33 -8.79 17.66
N LEU A 226 2.26 -10.05 17.21
CA LEU A 226 2.16 -11.23 18.06
C LEU A 226 3.38 -12.15 17.86
N ASN A 227 4.02 -12.59 18.95
CA ASN A 227 5.11 -13.56 18.96
C ASN A 227 4.85 -14.57 20.10
N GLY A 228 4.43 -15.78 19.78
CA GLY A 228 4.21 -16.84 20.78
C GLY A 228 5.55 -17.30 21.36
N GLY A 229 6.45 -17.78 20.51
CA GLY A 229 7.84 -18.11 20.87
C GLY A 229 8.07 -19.61 20.87
N LEU A 230 8.42 -20.20 22.01
CA LEU A 230 8.69 -21.64 22.12
C LEU A 230 7.47 -22.40 22.64
N GLY A 231 6.57 -22.77 21.74
CA GLY A 231 5.31 -23.44 22.08
C GLY A 231 4.64 -24.14 20.91
N GLY A 232 3.40 -24.57 21.14
CA GLY A 232 2.40 -24.72 20.09
C GLY A 232 1.28 -23.70 20.33
N ASP A 233 1.43 -22.51 19.75
CA ASP A 233 0.75 -21.31 20.22
C ASP A 233 -0.58 -21.01 19.50
N HIS A 234 -1.47 -20.27 20.15
CA HIS A 234 -2.77 -19.88 19.59
C HIS A 234 -2.86 -18.37 19.38
N TYR A 235 -2.77 -17.95 18.11
CA TYR A 235 -2.84 -16.56 17.69
C TYR A 235 -4.24 -16.20 17.20
N VAL A 236 -4.80 -15.11 17.72
CA VAL A 236 -6.08 -14.55 17.30
C VAL A 236 -5.91 -13.04 17.08
N GLY A 237 -5.86 -12.59 15.83
CA GLY A 237 -5.74 -11.17 15.52
C GLY A 237 -7.00 -10.38 15.86
N GLY A 238 -8.15 -10.87 15.39
CA GLY A 238 -9.44 -10.23 15.59
C GLY A 238 -9.77 -9.23 14.48
N ASN A 239 -10.19 -8.01 14.84
CA ASN A 239 -10.52 -6.99 13.84
C ASN A 239 -9.32 -6.06 13.62
N GLY A 240 -8.94 -5.82 12.36
CA GLY A 240 -7.86 -4.88 12.02
C GLY A 240 -6.74 -5.57 11.26
N PHE A 241 -5.54 -5.01 11.35
CA PHE A 241 -4.33 -5.60 10.77
C PHE A 241 -3.49 -6.24 11.88
N THR A 242 -3.10 -7.50 11.70
CA THR A 242 -2.35 -8.30 12.68
C THR A 242 -1.16 -8.95 12.01
N ILE A 243 -0.01 -8.79 12.64
CA ILE A 243 1.27 -9.39 12.28
C ILE A 243 1.57 -10.51 13.28
N VAL A 244 1.83 -11.72 12.79
CA VAL A 244 2.58 -12.74 13.54
C VAL A 244 4.04 -12.64 13.12
N THR A 245 4.97 -12.61 14.06
CA THR A 245 6.41 -12.48 13.77
C THR A 245 7.25 -13.58 14.43
N TYR A 246 8.14 -14.15 13.64
CA TYR A 246 9.19 -15.10 14.05
C TYR A 246 10.60 -14.48 13.95
N GLU A 247 10.72 -13.15 13.85
CA GLU A 247 12.00 -12.42 13.61
C GLU A 247 13.12 -12.80 14.61
N ASN A 248 12.73 -13.16 15.83
CA ASN A 248 13.63 -13.48 16.93
C ASN A 248 13.96 -14.99 17.02
N ALA A 249 13.45 -15.82 16.10
CA ALA A 249 13.62 -17.25 16.14
C ALA A 249 15.07 -17.65 15.93
N THR A 250 15.55 -18.61 16.73
CA THR A 250 16.99 -18.94 16.76
C THR A 250 17.47 -19.90 15.66
N THR A 251 16.53 -20.33 14.80
CA THR A 251 16.73 -21.15 13.59
C THR A 251 15.56 -20.90 12.65
N GLY A 252 15.78 -21.05 11.34
CA GLY A 252 14.71 -21.00 10.35
C GLY A 252 13.57 -21.97 10.65
N ILE A 253 12.36 -21.52 10.30
CA ILE A 253 11.07 -22.14 10.57
C ILE A 253 10.51 -22.83 9.32
N THR A 254 9.45 -23.59 9.52
CA THR A 254 8.54 -23.97 8.45
C THR A 254 7.15 -23.56 8.88
N LEU A 255 6.47 -22.78 8.05
CA LEU A 255 5.10 -22.32 8.27
C LEU A 255 4.23 -22.80 7.11
N ASP A 256 3.41 -23.81 7.34
CA ASP A 256 2.46 -24.37 6.36
C ASP A 256 1.03 -24.11 6.84
N LEU A 257 0.41 -23.06 6.30
CA LEU A 257 -0.96 -22.68 6.62
C LEU A 257 -1.99 -23.68 6.07
N THR A 258 -1.61 -24.55 5.12
CA THR A 258 -2.47 -25.62 4.62
C THR A 258 -2.50 -26.84 5.55
N ASN A 259 -1.40 -27.05 6.30
CA ASN A 259 -1.24 -28.18 7.20
C ASN A 259 -0.20 -27.88 8.30
N GLY A 260 -0.63 -27.24 9.38
CA GLY A 260 0.24 -26.89 10.53
C GLY A 260 0.97 -28.07 11.19
N ALA A 261 0.63 -29.33 10.87
CA ALA A 261 1.41 -30.50 11.29
C ALA A 261 2.78 -30.63 10.56
N ASN A 262 3.01 -29.84 9.51
CA ASN A 262 4.29 -29.70 8.83
C ASN A 262 5.17 -28.60 9.47
N ASN A 263 4.63 -27.76 10.36
CA ASN A 263 5.38 -26.63 10.90
C ASN A 263 6.59 -27.07 11.73
N THR A 264 7.66 -26.28 11.68
CA THR A 264 8.90 -26.53 12.43
C THR A 264 9.49 -25.24 13.01
N GLY A 265 10.48 -25.37 13.92
CA GLY A 265 11.06 -24.25 14.63
C GLY A 265 10.11 -23.69 15.69
N GLU A 266 10.00 -22.37 15.77
CA GLU A 266 9.07 -21.66 16.67
C GLU A 266 7.61 -21.68 16.17
N ALA A 267 7.35 -22.06 14.91
CA ALA A 267 5.98 -22.25 14.39
C ALA A 267 5.34 -23.61 14.75
N ALA A 268 6.05 -24.47 15.50
CA ALA A 268 5.82 -25.92 15.58
C ALA A 268 4.66 -26.35 16.49
N GLY A 269 3.44 -26.23 15.97
CA GLY A 269 2.19 -26.52 16.70
C GLY A 269 1.23 -25.35 16.70
N ASP A 270 1.66 -24.22 16.14
CA ASP A 270 0.94 -22.97 16.10
C ASP A 270 -0.38 -23.03 15.31
N THR A 271 -1.31 -22.18 15.71
CA THR A 271 -2.63 -22.04 15.10
C THR A 271 -3.01 -20.57 14.98
N PHE A 272 -3.59 -20.19 13.84
CA PHE A 272 -3.84 -18.79 13.47
C PHE A 272 -5.33 -18.54 13.20
N VAL A 273 -5.83 -17.40 13.66
CA VAL A 273 -7.19 -16.91 13.39
C VAL A 273 -7.12 -15.41 13.12
N ASP A 274 -7.74 -14.97 12.01
CA ASP A 274 -7.86 -13.56 11.62
C ASP A 274 -6.52 -12.78 11.60
N ILE A 275 -5.46 -13.42 11.09
CA ILE A 275 -4.13 -12.82 10.87
C ILE A 275 -4.02 -12.27 9.43
N GLN A 276 -3.26 -11.18 9.25
CA GLN A 276 -3.10 -10.52 7.94
C GLN A 276 -1.67 -10.62 7.40
N ARG A 277 -0.65 -10.63 8.27
CA ARG A 277 0.76 -10.79 7.87
C ARG A 277 1.49 -11.80 8.75
N TRP A 278 2.37 -12.59 8.13
CA TRP A 278 3.35 -13.42 8.82
C TRP A 278 4.75 -12.95 8.42
N VAL A 279 5.64 -12.81 9.40
CA VAL A 279 7.05 -12.45 9.23
C VAL A 279 7.90 -13.62 9.67
N GLY A 280 8.84 -14.03 8.82
CA GLY A 280 9.84 -15.05 9.07
C GLY A 280 10.90 -14.61 10.09
N SER A 281 12.07 -15.24 10.00
CA SER A 281 13.19 -15.14 10.91
C SER A 281 14.41 -14.47 10.25
N GLU A 282 15.58 -14.57 10.87
CA GLU A 282 16.85 -14.09 10.31
C GLU A 282 17.64 -15.25 9.65
N HIS A 283 16.94 -16.31 9.23
CA HIS A 283 17.45 -17.60 8.80
C HIS A 283 16.55 -18.26 7.72
N ASP A 284 17.17 -19.03 6.81
CA ASP A 284 16.52 -19.82 5.74
C ASP A 284 15.16 -20.44 6.15
N ASP A 285 14.06 -19.81 5.72
CA ASP A 285 12.68 -20.15 6.05
C ASP A 285 11.93 -20.85 4.90
N SER A 286 10.79 -21.47 5.24
CA SER A 286 9.84 -21.98 4.25
C SER A 286 8.41 -21.62 4.65
N LEU A 287 7.79 -20.74 3.88
CA LEU A 287 6.45 -20.19 4.11
C LEU A 287 5.52 -20.69 3.01
N THR A 288 4.40 -21.31 3.40
CA THR A 288 3.43 -21.92 2.46
C THR A 288 2.01 -21.53 2.85
N ALA A 289 1.34 -20.81 1.95
CA ALA A 289 -0.07 -20.44 2.04
C ALA A 289 -0.97 -21.40 1.23
N GLY A 290 -2.26 -21.10 1.20
CA GLY A 290 -3.32 -21.97 0.68
C GLY A 290 -4.11 -21.31 -0.45
N ASP A 291 -5.44 -21.46 -0.42
CA ASP A 291 -6.36 -20.86 -1.40
C ASP A 291 -6.91 -19.49 -0.91
N SER A 292 -6.13 -18.72 -0.15
CA SER A 292 -6.59 -17.46 0.45
C SER A 292 -5.44 -16.46 0.57
N ALA A 293 -5.71 -15.22 0.15
CA ALA A 293 -4.77 -14.11 0.16
C ALA A 293 -4.00 -13.98 1.49
N VAL A 294 -2.67 -14.03 1.41
CA VAL A 294 -1.73 -13.81 2.51
C VAL A 294 -0.84 -12.60 2.28
N TRP A 295 -0.20 -12.15 3.37
CA TRP A 295 1.00 -11.32 3.30
C TRP A 295 2.13 -12.02 4.02
N PHE A 296 3.16 -12.45 3.28
CA PHE A 296 4.39 -13.02 3.82
C PHE A 296 5.55 -12.01 3.75
N TRP A 297 6.49 -12.18 4.67
CA TRP A 297 7.79 -11.52 4.64
C TRP A 297 8.84 -12.47 5.20
N GLY A 298 9.66 -13.09 4.36
CA GLY A 298 10.77 -13.99 4.75
C GLY A 298 11.73 -13.34 5.76
N HIS A 299 11.93 -12.02 5.61
CA HIS A 299 12.75 -11.13 6.42
C HIS A 299 14.23 -11.20 6.08
N GLY A 300 14.88 -12.34 6.30
CA GLY A 300 16.24 -12.54 5.80
C GLY A 300 16.74 -13.96 5.97
N GLY A 301 17.41 -14.49 4.95
CA GLY A 301 17.74 -15.91 4.89
C GLY A 301 18.13 -16.36 3.49
N ASN A 302 17.59 -17.51 3.09
CA ASN A 302 17.52 -17.98 1.70
C ASN A 302 16.18 -18.71 1.66
N ASP A 303 15.12 -17.91 1.53
CA ASP A 303 13.77 -18.25 1.94
C ASP A 303 12.97 -18.80 0.75
N VAL A 304 11.99 -19.65 1.05
CA VAL A 304 11.10 -20.21 0.02
C VAL A 304 9.65 -19.89 0.37
N GLU A 305 9.03 -19.02 -0.42
CA GLU A 305 7.64 -18.59 -0.26
C GLU A 305 6.73 -19.20 -1.33
N TYR A 306 5.58 -19.71 -0.92
CA TYR A 306 4.49 -20.16 -1.78
C TYR A 306 3.19 -19.44 -1.38
N GLY A 307 2.67 -18.52 -2.21
CA GLY A 307 1.37 -17.87 -2.01
C GLY A 307 0.21 -18.86 -2.19
N GLY A 308 0.26 -19.61 -3.29
CA GLY A 308 -0.67 -20.70 -3.58
C GLY A 308 -1.77 -20.27 -4.55
N ALA A 309 -2.91 -19.85 -4.02
CA ALA A 309 -3.95 -19.19 -4.79
C ALA A 309 -4.64 -18.10 -3.96
N GLY A 310 -4.84 -16.94 -4.55
CA GLY A 310 -5.20 -15.72 -3.83
C GLY A 310 -4.73 -14.50 -4.59
N ASN A 311 -4.78 -13.35 -3.94
CA ASN A 311 -4.03 -12.18 -4.39
C ASN A 311 -3.01 -11.92 -3.28
N ASP A 312 -1.86 -12.55 -3.39
CA ASP A 312 -0.88 -12.65 -2.32
C ASP A 312 0.13 -11.49 -2.35
N THR A 313 0.60 -11.07 -1.19
CA THR A 313 1.74 -10.14 -1.07
C THR A 313 2.94 -10.89 -0.49
N LEU A 314 4.00 -11.03 -1.29
CA LEU A 314 5.16 -11.86 -0.97
C LEU A 314 6.40 -10.96 -0.99
N GLU A 315 7.14 -10.91 0.11
CA GLU A 315 8.33 -10.08 0.29
C GLU A 315 9.47 -10.96 0.79
N ALA A 316 10.46 -11.26 -0.04
CA ALA A 316 11.53 -12.20 0.33
C ALA A 316 12.40 -11.62 1.47
N GLY A 317 13.28 -10.65 1.17
CA GLY A 317 14.05 -9.96 2.20
C GLY A 317 15.50 -9.71 1.83
N ASP A 318 16.41 -9.96 2.78
CA ASP A 318 17.84 -10.05 2.52
C ASP A 318 18.19 -11.54 2.25
N GLY A 319 18.37 -11.97 0.99
CA GLY A 319 18.52 -13.39 0.69
C GLY A 319 18.89 -13.80 -0.74
N ASN A 320 18.82 -15.09 -1.04
CA ASN A 320 18.82 -15.56 -2.44
C ASN A 320 17.60 -16.46 -2.53
N ASP A 321 16.46 -15.81 -2.66
CA ASP A 321 15.19 -16.34 -2.23
C ASP A 321 14.45 -16.94 -3.42
N THR A 322 13.39 -17.69 -3.13
CA THR A 322 12.57 -18.30 -4.18
C THR A 322 11.09 -18.12 -3.86
N ILE A 323 10.42 -17.27 -4.64
CA ILE A 323 9.01 -16.96 -4.47
C ILE A 323 8.19 -17.60 -5.59
N PHE A 324 7.06 -18.21 -5.23
CA PHE A 324 6.02 -18.64 -6.14
C PHE A 324 4.69 -18.00 -5.71
N GLY A 325 4.17 -17.03 -6.49
CA GLY A 325 2.84 -16.44 -6.26
C GLY A 325 1.76 -17.51 -6.38
N GLY A 326 1.59 -18.01 -7.59
CA GLY A 326 0.91 -19.26 -7.92
C GLY A 326 -0.40 -19.04 -8.67
N GLY A 327 -1.28 -18.18 -8.19
CA GLY A 327 -2.65 -18.14 -8.73
C GLY A 327 -3.57 -17.02 -8.25
N GLY A 328 -3.45 -15.83 -8.84
CA GLY A 328 -4.54 -14.86 -8.90
C GLY A 328 -4.16 -13.48 -9.40
N THR A 329 -3.59 -12.62 -8.54
CA THR A 329 -3.05 -11.29 -8.91
C THR A 329 -2.11 -10.89 -7.80
N ASP A 330 -0.89 -11.38 -7.90
CA ASP A 330 0.08 -11.42 -6.82
C ASP A 330 1.04 -10.23 -6.89
N LEU A 331 1.55 -9.81 -5.74
CA LEU A 331 2.50 -8.70 -5.58
C LEU A 331 3.76 -9.23 -4.90
N MET A 332 4.84 -9.32 -5.66
CA MET A 332 6.07 -9.99 -5.23
C MET A 332 7.29 -9.06 -5.28
N TYR A 333 8.08 -9.08 -4.21
CA TYR A 333 9.32 -8.34 -4.06
C TYR A 333 10.45 -9.28 -3.60
N GLY A 334 11.49 -9.47 -4.41
CA GLY A 334 12.72 -10.18 -4.01
C GLY A 334 13.47 -9.39 -2.93
N ARG A 335 13.70 -8.11 -3.25
CA ARG A 335 14.35 -7.03 -2.48
C ARG A 335 15.87 -6.99 -2.61
N ALA A 336 16.63 -7.91 -2.03
CA ALA A 336 18.09 -7.77 -1.94
C ALA A 336 18.86 -9.10 -2.00
N ASP A 337 20.02 -9.05 -2.67
CA ASP A 337 20.75 -10.22 -3.18
C ASP A 337 19.95 -10.92 -4.31
N ASN A 338 20.25 -12.17 -4.74
CA ASN A 338 19.85 -12.67 -6.07
C ASN A 338 18.67 -13.65 -6.01
N ASP A 339 17.52 -13.24 -6.55
CA ASP A 339 16.25 -13.95 -6.29
C ASP A 339 15.66 -14.66 -7.53
N GLU A 340 14.84 -15.69 -7.28
CA GLU A 340 14.07 -16.42 -8.30
C GLU A 340 12.55 -16.30 -8.02
N LEU A 341 11.84 -15.50 -8.82
CA LEU A 341 10.40 -15.20 -8.63
C LEU A 341 9.56 -15.76 -9.78
N HIS A 342 8.44 -16.41 -9.45
CA HIS A 342 7.47 -16.96 -10.41
C HIS A 342 6.06 -16.46 -10.08
N GLY A 343 5.44 -15.69 -10.98
CA GLY A 343 4.07 -15.17 -10.84
C GLY A 343 3.04 -16.29 -10.83
N GLY A 344 2.95 -17.01 -11.94
CA GLY A 344 2.17 -18.24 -12.05
C GLY A 344 0.96 -18.05 -12.95
N ILE A 345 -0.24 -17.96 -12.38
CA ILE A 345 -1.48 -17.74 -13.14
C ILE A 345 -2.18 -16.50 -12.59
N GLY A 346 -1.98 -15.34 -13.23
CA GLY A 346 -2.50 -14.10 -12.68
C GLY A 346 -2.36 -12.90 -13.60
N ASN A 347 -2.38 -11.70 -13.04
CA ASN A 347 -1.86 -10.50 -13.70
C ASN A 347 -0.94 -9.86 -12.66
N ASP A 348 0.24 -10.42 -12.54
CA ASP A 348 1.06 -10.33 -11.34
C ASP A 348 2.02 -9.14 -11.43
N THR A 349 2.48 -8.65 -10.28
CA THR A 349 3.46 -7.56 -10.20
C THR A 349 4.72 -8.09 -9.55
N VAL A 350 5.80 -8.16 -10.33
CA VAL A 350 7.04 -8.87 -9.99
C VAL A 350 8.22 -7.90 -9.97
N ALA A 351 8.76 -7.63 -8.79
CA ALA A 351 9.97 -6.84 -8.60
C ALA A 351 11.11 -7.73 -8.07
N GLY A 352 12.21 -7.84 -8.81
CA GLY A 352 13.44 -8.49 -8.32
C GLY A 352 14.08 -7.61 -7.25
N GLY A 353 14.73 -6.53 -7.69
CA GLY A 353 15.20 -5.44 -6.83
C GLY A 353 16.71 -5.32 -6.85
N GLY A 354 17.39 -6.18 -6.09
CA GLY A 354 18.74 -5.93 -5.59
C GLY A 354 19.76 -7.02 -5.85
N GLY A 355 19.68 -7.74 -6.97
CA GLY A 355 20.65 -8.77 -7.34
C GLY A 355 20.69 -9.04 -8.83
N ALA A 356 21.24 -10.18 -9.24
CA ALA A 356 21.16 -10.65 -10.62
C ALA A 356 19.98 -11.62 -10.75
N ASP A 357 18.78 -11.06 -10.89
CA ASP A 357 17.54 -11.75 -10.59
C ASP A 357 16.99 -12.58 -11.76
N LEU A 358 16.17 -13.57 -11.44
CA LEU A 358 15.48 -14.44 -12.40
C LEU A 358 13.97 -14.37 -12.17
N LEU A 359 13.27 -13.65 -13.05
CA LEU A 359 11.85 -13.36 -12.90
C LEU A 359 11.03 -14.06 -14.00
N TYR A 360 9.93 -14.70 -13.62
CA TYR A 360 8.92 -15.29 -14.49
C TYR A 360 7.54 -14.70 -14.16
N GLY A 361 6.81 -14.19 -15.15
CA GLY A 361 5.38 -13.86 -15.01
C GLY A 361 4.52 -15.12 -15.13
N ASP A 362 4.92 -16.01 -16.03
CA ASP A 362 4.29 -17.28 -16.43
C ASP A 362 3.02 -17.11 -17.29
N ALA A 363 1.86 -16.77 -16.72
CA ALA A 363 0.60 -16.84 -17.46
C ALA A 363 -0.44 -15.78 -17.05
N GLY A 364 -0.38 -14.66 -17.76
CA GLY A 364 -1.38 -13.61 -17.84
C GLY A 364 -0.72 -12.29 -18.22
N ASN A 365 -1.27 -11.15 -17.82
CA ASN A 365 -0.75 -9.84 -18.25
C ASN A 365 0.04 -9.17 -17.12
N ASP A 366 1.34 -9.42 -17.08
CA ASP A 366 2.17 -9.15 -15.91
C ASP A 366 2.89 -7.80 -15.97
N LEU A 367 3.29 -7.30 -14.79
CA LEU A 367 4.07 -6.09 -14.61
C LEU A 367 5.41 -6.42 -13.93
N MET A 368 6.51 -6.37 -14.67
CA MET A 368 7.79 -6.88 -14.20
C MET A 368 8.90 -5.82 -14.18
N LYS A 369 9.78 -5.87 -13.18
CA LYS A 369 10.92 -4.95 -13.01
C LYS A 369 12.09 -5.69 -12.33
N GLY A 370 13.26 -5.72 -12.97
CA GLY A 370 14.47 -6.32 -12.38
C GLY A 370 15.24 -5.39 -11.44
N ASP A 371 15.26 -4.09 -11.79
CA ASP A 371 15.97 -2.99 -11.09
C ASP A 371 17.49 -2.92 -11.25
N TRP A 372 18.28 -3.58 -10.40
CA TRP A 372 19.73 -3.39 -10.32
C TRP A 372 20.52 -4.60 -10.83
N GLU A 373 21.77 -4.37 -11.20
CA GLU A 373 22.70 -5.40 -11.70
C GLU A 373 22.31 -6.02 -13.06
N ARG A 374 22.01 -7.33 -13.15
CA ARG A 374 21.68 -8.00 -14.41
C ARG A 374 20.59 -9.03 -14.21
N ASP A 375 19.45 -8.73 -14.79
CA ASP A 375 18.26 -9.54 -14.63
C ASP A 375 17.99 -10.39 -15.86
N THR A 376 17.32 -11.50 -15.64
CA THR A 376 16.70 -12.31 -16.68
C THR A 376 15.21 -12.35 -16.40
N ILE A 377 14.43 -11.71 -17.27
CA ILE A 377 12.99 -11.57 -17.10
C ILE A 377 12.31 -12.33 -18.25
N HIS A 378 11.36 -13.18 -17.89
CA HIS A 378 10.47 -13.87 -18.79
C HIS A 378 9.05 -13.41 -18.45
N GLY A 379 8.34 -12.80 -19.40
CA GLY A 379 6.91 -12.51 -19.31
C GLY A 379 6.13 -13.82 -19.25
N GLY A 380 5.78 -14.37 -20.42
CA GLY A 380 5.20 -15.70 -20.53
C GLY A 380 4.06 -15.74 -21.55
N ASP A 381 2.93 -16.35 -21.19
CA ASP A 381 1.70 -16.37 -21.99
C ASP A 381 0.78 -15.18 -21.61
N GLY A 382 0.98 -14.00 -22.21
CA GLY A 382 0.01 -12.88 -22.15
C GLY A 382 0.53 -11.54 -22.68
N ASP A 383 -0.19 -10.43 -22.46
CA ASP A 383 0.23 -9.10 -22.94
C ASP A 383 1.04 -8.36 -21.86
N ASP A 384 2.34 -8.63 -21.76
CA ASP A 384 3.16 -8.25 -20.60
C ASP A 384 3.74 -6.84 -20.66
N THR A 385 4.00 -6.25 -19.49
CA THR A 385 4.74 -4.98 -19.36
C THR A 385 6.02 -5.16 -18.54
N ILE A 386 7.17 -5.06 -19.21
CA ILE A 386 8.49 -5.23 -18.60
C ILE A 386 9.23 -3.87 -18.56
N LEU A 387 9.66 -3.47 -17.36
CA LEU A 387 10.49 -2.28 -17.13
C LEU A 387 11.97 -2.68 -17.12
N ALA A 388 12.78 -2.05 -17.96
CA ALA A 388 14.19 -2.40 -18.16
C ALA A 388 15.18 -1.92 -17.07
N GLY A 389 14.70 -1.64 -15.85
CA GLY A 389 15.53 -1.36 -14.66
C GLY A 389 16.24 0.00 -14.60
N ILE A 390 16.73 0.37 -13.40
CA ILE A 390 17.42 1.64 -13.15
C ILE A 390 18.94 1.41 -13.03
N VAL A 391 19.69 1.74 -14.09
CA VAL A 391 21.14 1.98 -13.91
C VAL A 391 21.35 3.40 -13.39
N SER A 392 21.24 3.57 -12.06
CA SER A 392 21.41 4.87 -11.42
C SER A 392 22.79 5.47 -11.76
N SER A 393 22.87 6.79 -11.91
CA SER A 393 24.06 7.49 -12.40
C SER A 393 25.20 7.60 -11.37
N GLY A 394 25.64 6.46 -10.82
CA GLY A 394 26.68 6.36 -9.78
C GLY A 394 27.42 5.03 -9.76
N SER A 395 28.70 5.05 -10.17
CA SER A 395 29.73 3.99 -10.02
C SER A 395 29.51 2.59 -10.62
N TYR A 396 28.28 2.09 -10.76
CA TYR A 396 27.99 0.79 -11.38
C TYR A 396 27.99 0.93 -12.92
N ALA A 397 29.17 0.73 -13.52
CA ALA A 397 29.42 1.13 -14.90
C ALA A 397 29.17 0.01 -15.94
N GLN A 398 28.01 0.07 -16.61
CA GLN A 398 27.82 -0.34 -18.03
C GLN A 398 28.30 -1.74 -18.46
N THR A 399 28.21 -2.77 -17.60
CA THR A 399 28.55 -4.17 -17.97
C THR A 399 27.56 -5.22 -17.48
N GLN A 400 26.50 -4.77 -16.82
CA GLN A 400 25.36 -5.56 -16.36
C GLN A 400 24.17 -4.99 -17.16
N ALA A 401 23.42 -5.87 -17.80
CA ALA A 401 22.48 -5.51 -18.87
C ALA A 401 21.59 -6.70 -19.17
N ASP A 402 20.31 -6.42 -19.18
CA ASP A 402 19.28 -7.40 -18.84
C ASP A 402 18.87 -8.19 -20.06
N THR A 403 18.29 -9.36 -19.81
CA THR A 403 17.80 -10.25 -20.86
C THR A 403 16.32 -10.45 -20.66
N LEU A 404 15.54 -9.82 -21.53
CA LEU A 404 14.10 -9.64 -21.38
C LEU A 404 13.41 -10.40 -22.51
N TYR A 405 12.63 -11.41 -22.13
CA TYR A 405 11.83 -12.27 -23.00
C TYR A 405 10.36 -11.99 -22.73
N GLY A 406 9.59 -11.70 -23.77
CA GLY A 406 8.13 -11.57 -23.66
C GLY A 406 7.44 -12.92 -23.83
N GLU A 407 7.94 -13.70 -24.79
CA GLU A 407 7.51 -15.04 -25.15
C GLU A 407 6.18 -15.11 -25.92
N GLY A 408 5.04 -14.73 -25.33
CA GLY A 408 3.72 -15.23 -25.73
C GLY A 408 2.56 -14.24 -25.74
N GLY A 409 2.73 -13.00 -26.21
CA GLY A 409 1.60 -12.11 -26.50
C GLY A 409 1.97 -10.82 -27.20
N ASN A 410 1.43 -9.67 -26.78
CA ASN A 410 1.73 -8.37 -27.39
C ASN A 410 2.50 -7.49 -26.39
N ASP A 411 3.78 -7.80 -26.24
CA ASP A 411 4.55 -7.39 -25.07
C ASP A 411 5.07 -5.97 -25.17
N ARG A 412 5.32 -5.36 -24.00
CA ARG A 412 5.55 -3.94 -23.85
C ARG A 412 6.77 -3.68 -22.97
N TYR A 413 7.87 -3.35 -23.62
CA TYR A 413 9.14 -3.01 -22.97
C TYR A 413 9.24 -1.51 -22.74
N ILE A 414 9.26 -1.07 -21.48
CA ILE A 414 9.34 0.34 -21.11
C ILE A 414 10.80 0.72 -20.85
N VAL A 415 11.28 1.72 -21.60
CA VAL A 415 12.59 2.37 -21.41
C VAL A 415 12.36 3.85 -21.16
N VAL A 416 12.83 4.35 -20.02
CA VAL A 416 12.56 5.72 -19.54
C VAL A 416 13.80 6.60 -19.67
N SER A 417 14.98 6.02 -19.48
CA SER A 417 16.27 6.72 -19.49
C SER A 417 17.26 6.13 -20.53
N GLN A 418 18.31 6.89 -20.81
CA GLN A 418 19.39 6.45 -21.72
C GLN A 418 20.31 5.39 -21.11
N TYR A 419 20.15 5.08 -19.83
CA TYR A 419 20.99 4.11 -19.13
C TYR A 419 20.46 2.68 -19.30
N ASP A 420 19.15 2.51 -19.13
CA ASP A 420 18.31 1.34 -19.44
C ASP A 420 18.31 1.01 -20.95
N ALA A 421 18.62 1.99 -21.80
CA ALA A 421 18.75 1.79 -23.24
C ALA A 421 20.04 1.08 -23.73
N GLY A 422 20.80 0.47 -22.81
CA GLY A 422 22.19 0.04 -22.99
C GLY A 422 22.42 -1.19 -23.88
N THR A 423 23.05 -2.23 -23.32
CA THR A 423 23.28 -3.52 -24.01
C THR A 423 22.19 -4.56 -23.72
N VAL A 424 21.02 -4.10 -23.28
CA VAL A 424 19.85 -4.93 -22.98
C VAL A 424 19.43 -5.72 -24.22
N SER A 425 19.03 -6.96 -24.00
CA SER A 425 18.49 -7.84 -25.02
C SER A 425 16.99 -8.00 -24.82
N PHE A 426 16.21 -7.66 -25.84
CA PHE A 426 14.76 -7.82 -25.88
C PHE A 426 14.41 -8.88 -26.95
N ASP A 427 13.60 -9.87 -26.59
CA ASP A 427 13.05 -10.88 -27.50
C ASP A 427 11.53 -11.04 -27.27
N GLY A 428 10.71 -10.42 -28.13
CA GLY A 428 9.24 -10.43 -27.98
C GLY A 428 8.56 -11.78 -28.19
N GLY A 429 9.19 -12.71 -28.91
CA GLY A 429 8.59 -14.04 -29.11
C GLY A 429 7.44 -14.06 -30.13
N GLU A 430 6.25 -14.49 -29.71
CA GLU A 430 5.04 -14.67 -30.53
C GLU A 430 3.95 -13.59 -30.34
N GLY A 431 4.08 -12.44 -31.02
CA GLY A 431 2.90 -11.60 -31.28
C GLY A 431 3.15 -10.30 -32.01
N THR A 432 3.05 -9.16 -31.33
CA THR A 432 3.29 -7.83 -31.91
C THR A 432 3.82 -6.88 -30.85
N ASP A 433 5.14 -6.87 -30.75
CA ASP A 433 5.79 -6.42 -29.53
C ASP A 433 6.30 -4.98 -29.65
N THR A 434 6.30 -4.27 -28.53
CA THR A 434 6.43 -2.82 -28.47
C THR A 434 7.55 -2.40 -27.54
N LEU A 435 8.58 -1.77 -28.10
CA LEU A 435 9.52 -0.97 -27.34
C LEU A 435 8.93 0.43 -27.13
N GLU A 436 8.54 0.77 -25.90
CA GLU A 436 8.12 2.12 -25.52
C GLU A 436 9.31 2.95 -25.00
N LEU A 437 9.50 4.11 -25.62
CA LEU A 437 10.42 5.14 -25.16
C LEU A 437 9.63 6.26 -24.49
N ARG A 438 9.77 6.38 -23.16
CA ARG A 438 9.11 7.43 -22.38
C ARG A 438 9.96 8.70 -22.30
N SER A 439 9.30 9.86 -22.36
CA SER A 439 9.94 11.18 -22.22
C SER A 439 9.55 11.94 -20.95
N ASP A 440 8.64 11.37 -20.16
CA ASP A 440 8.26 11.79 -18.81
C ASP A 440 8.71 10.75 -17.78
N ASN A 441 9.07 11.22 -16.59
CA ASN A 441 9.47 10.36 -15.48
C ASN A 441 8.40 9.31 -15.16
N LEU A 442 8.84 8.13 -14.71
CA LEU A 442 7.95 7.11 -14.16
C LEU A 442 8.16 7.05 -12.64
N THR A 443 7.10 7.34 -11.89
CA THR A 443 7.06 7.21 -10.41
C THR A 443 6.23 5.99 -10.01
N SER A 444 5.17 5.72 -10.76
CA SER A 444 4.29 4.57 -10.60
C SER A 444 3.76 4.15 -11.98
N TYR A 445 3.35 2.88 -12.11
CA TYR A 445 2.73 2.37 -13.33
C TYR A 445 1.43 1.64 -12.98
N ASN A 446 0.33 2.01 -13.64
CA ASN A 446 -1.02 1.50 -13.40
C ASN A 446 -1.56 1.54 -11.94
N GLY A 447 -0.90 2.29 -11.05
CA GLY A 447 -1.28 2.40 -9.63
C GLY A 447 -0.31 1.66 -8.69
N TYR A 448 0.57 0.83 -9.21
CA TYR A 448 1.67 0.22 -8.47
C TYR A 448 2.81 1.23 -8.32
N ASP A 449 3.23 1.46 -7.08
CA ASP A 449 4.35 2.33 -6.77
C ASP A 449 5.66 1.60 -7.09
N LEU A 450 6.51 2.21 -7.91
CA LEU A 450 7.74 1.56 -8.37
C LEU A 450 8.84 1.91 -7.37
N GLU A 451 9.22 0.91 -6.56
CA GLU A 451 10.01 1.10 -5.34
C GLU A 451 11.16 2.10 -5.43
N TYR A 452 11.24 2.94 -4.39
CA TYR A 452 12.34 3.78 -3.94
C TYR A 452 13.00 4.80 -4.89
N TYR A 453 12.85 4.67 -6.20
CA TYR A 453 13.54 5.48 -7.20
C TYR A 453 12.63 5.88 -8.36
N THR A 454 12.40 7.19 -8.49
CA THR A 454 11.81 7.75 -9.70
C THR A 454 12.73 7.50 -10.91
N ASP A 455 12.22 6.82 -11.93
CA ASP A 455 12.84 6.79 -13.25
C ASP A 455 12.89 8.21 -13.83
N VAL A 456 14.08 8.80 -13.87
CA VAL A 456 14.26 10.15 -14.43
C VAL A 456 14.40 10.05 -15.93
N ALA A 457 13.37 10.52 -16.65
CA ALA A 457 13.31 10.33 -18.08
C ALA A 457 14.37 11.12 -18.84
N SER A 458 14.90 10.48 -19.88
CA SER A 458 15.73 11.14 -20.87
C SER A 458 15.08 11.03 -22.24
N PRO A 459 14.51 12.12 -22.76
CA PRO A 459 13.97 12.16 -24.11
C PRO A 459 15.02 11.91 -25.21
N LYS A 460 16.28 11.65 -24.88
CA LYS A 460 17.38 11.35 -25.82
C LYS A 460 17.91 9.95 -25.55
N ILE A 461 17.48 9.01 -26.37
CA ILE A 461 17.72 7.58 -26.18
C ILE A 461 18.51 7.04 -27.39
N ASP A 462 19.58 6.29 -27.13
CA ASP A 462 20.39 5.62 -28.17
C ASP A 462 20.24 4.11 -28.09
N ILE A 463 19.15 3.60 -28.66
CA ILE A 463 18.81 2.17 -28.71
C ILE A 463 19.78 1.34 -29.56
N SER A 464 20.78 1.93 -30.22
CA SER A 464 21.67 1.20 -31.12
C SER A 464 22.66 0.23 -30.43
N GLY A 465 22.70 0.23 -29.10
CA GLY A 465 23.37 -0.79 -28.29
C GLY A 465 22.52 -2.05 -28.02
N MET A 466 21.20 -1.93 -28.10
CA MET A 466 20.25 -3.00 -27.79
C MET A 466 20.29 -4.12 -28.83
N THR A 467 20.03 -5.34 -28.37
CA THR A 467 19.61 -6.44 -29.24
C THR A 467 18.08 -6.48 -29.24
N LEU A 468 17.45 -6.36 -30.42
CA LEU A 468 16.00 -6.46 -30.59
C LEU A 468 15.71 -7.65 -31.51
N THR A 469 14.97 -8.64 -30.99
CA THR A 469 14.45 -9.82 -31.71
C THR A 469 12.93 -9.81 -31.53
N SER A 470 12.16 -10.07 -32.59
CA SER A 470 10.68 -9.99 -32.54
C SER A 470 10.17 -8.74 -31.80
N VAL A 471 10.51 -7.54 -32.28
CA VAL A 471 9.96 -6.28 -31.77
C VAL A 471 9.54 -5.41 -32.94
N GLU A 472 8.25 -5.40 -33.23
CA GLU A 472 7.67 -4.79 -34.44
C GLU A 472 7.33 -3.31 -34.27
N THR A 473 7.13 -2.84 -33.04
CA THR A 473 6.64 -1.47 -32.77
C THR A 473 7.64 -0.68 -31.92
N LEU A 474 7.85 0.57 -32.30
CA LEU A 474 8.53 1.57 -31.48
C LEU A 474 7.52 2.65 -31.08
N ALA A 475 7.14 2.72 -29.80
CA ALA A 475 6.23 3.72 -29.28
C ALA A 475 6.99 4.90 -28.66
N LEU A 476 6.61 6.13 -29.04
CA LEU A 476 7.13 7.36 -28.44
C LEU A 476 6.05 7.98 -27.56
N THR A 477 6.26 8.04 -26.25
CA THR A 477 5.26 8.54 -25.28
C THR A 477 5.83 9.57 -24.32
N GLY A 478 4.96 10.43 -23.78
CA GLY A 478 5.30 11.50 -22.83
C GLY A 478 5.19 12.91 -23.39
N SER A 479 5.45 13.91 -22.55
CA SER A 479 5.24 15.35 -22.82
C SER A 479 6.38 16.03 -23.57
N GLN A 480 7.58 15.44 -23.56
CA GLN A 480 8.78 15.99 -24.18
C GLN A 480 9.08 15.33 -25.53
N HIS A 481 9.74 16.08 -26.43
CA HIS A 481 10.11 15.57 -27.75
C HIS A 481 11.29 14.59 -27.72
N HIS A 482 11.12 13.45 -28.39
CA HIS A 482 12.13 12.39 -28.43
C HIS A 482 13.25 12.70 -29.43
N THR A 483 14.47 12.27 -29.10
CA THR A 483 15.59 12.11 -30.02
C THR A 483 16.07 10.66 -29.93
N VAL A 484 15.63 9.83 -30.88
CA VAL A 484 15.96 8.40 -30.91
C VAL A 484 17.12 8.16 -31.85
N THR A 485 18.15 7.48 -31.37
CA THR A 485 19.28 7.02 -32.18
C THR A 485 19.25 5.50 -32.31
N MET A 486 19.35 4.99 -33.53
CA MET A 486 19.20 3.55 -33.83
C MET A 486 20.09 3.13 -35.01
N THR A 487 20.29 1.82 -35.20
CA THR A 487 20.95 1.28 -36.40
C THR A 487 19.98 1.18 -37.58
N ALA A 488 20.52 1.10 -38.81
CA ALA A 488 19.72 0.80 -39.99
C ALA A 488 19.08 -0.60 -39.99
N ALA A 489 19.53 -1.52 -39.12
CA ALA A 489 18.90 -2.83 -38.97
C ALA A 489 17.61 -2.70 -38.13
N GLN A 490 17.71 -2.11 -36.93
CA GLN A 490 16.57 -1.85 -36.05
C GLN A 490 15.50 -0.98 -36.74
N ALA A 491 15.93 0.07 -37.45
CA ALA A 491 15.04 0.96 -38.21
C ALA A 491 14.23 0.27 -39.32
N ASN A 492 14.69 -0.88 -39.82
CA ASN A 492 13.95 -1.74 -40.77
C ASN A 492 13.21 -2.91 -40.08
N GLY A 493 13.53 -3.21 -38.82
CA GLY A 493 12.87 -4.23 -38.01
C GLY A 493 11.50 -3.76 -37.55
N PHE A 494 11.41 -2.49 -37.11
CA PHE A 494 10.14 -1.87 -36.77
C PHE A 494 9.21 -1.79 -37.99
N SER A 495 8.06 -2.46 -37.87
CA SER A 495 6.94 -2.34 -38.81
C SER A 495 6.31 -0.95 -38.76
N ASN A 496 6.29 -0.31 -37.57
CA ASN A 496 5.77 1.04 -37.39
C ASN A 496 6.41 1.76 -36.18
N ILE A 497 6.46 3.10 -36.25
CA ILE A 497 6.79 3.97 -35.12
C ILE A 497 5.54 4.79 -34.76
N THR A 498 5.03 4.63 -33.54
CA THR A 498 3.81 5.31 -33.05
C THR A 498 4.14 6.50 -32.15
N GLY A 499 3.17 7.40 -31.96
CA GLY A 499 3.31 8.55 -31.04
C GLY A 499 4.18 9.71 -31.52
N ALA A 500 4.88 9.58 -32.66
CA ALA A 500 5.75 10.63 -33.18
C ALA A 500 5.02 11.96 -33.48
N VAL A 501 5.56 13.08 -32.99
CA VAL A 501 5.00 14.44 -33.12
C VAL A 501 5.99 15.44 -33.72
N VAL A 502 5.48 16.63 -34.07
CA VAL A 502 6.32 17.76 -34.48
C VAL A 502 7.22 18.18 -33.32
N GLY A 503 8.53 18.13 -33.55
CA GLY A 503 9.59 18.33 -32.55
C GLY A 503 10.52 17.11 -32.47
N ASP A 504 10.00 15.91 -32.73
CA ASP A 504 10.74 14.66 -32.56
C ASP A 504 11.79 14.45 -33.64
N ARG A 505 12.78 13.62 -33.32
CA ARG A 505 13.99 13.44 -34.11
C ARG A 505 14.46 11.99 -34.16
N LEU A 506 14.72 11.51 -35.36
CA LEU A 506 15.29 10.19 -35.64
C LEU A 506 16.71 10.33 -36.19
N LEU A 507 17.65 9.57 -35.63
CA LEU A 507 19.04 9.49 -36.09
C LEU A 507 19.40 8.03 -36.40
N ILE A 508 19.60 7.72 -37.68
CA ILE A 508 19.99 6.38 -38.12
C ILE A 508 21.52 6.34 -38.29
N LYS A 509 22.22 5.55 -37.47
CA LYS A 509 23.69 5.46 -37.51
C LYS A 509 24.16 5.00 -38.90
N ASP A 510 25.24 5.64 -39.36
CA ASP A 510 25.90 5.42 -40.65
C ASP A 510 25.02 5.61 -41.92
N VAL A 511 23.87 6.29 -41.81
CA VAL A 511 23.00 6.64 -42.95
C VAL A 511 22.88 8.15 -43.13
N ASP A 512 23.11 8.63 -44.34
CA ASP A 512 22.79 10.00 -44.75
C ASP A 512 21.34 10.07 -45.26
N LEU A 513 20.44 10.67 -44.46
CA LEU A 513 19.02 10.84 -44.80
C LEU A 513 18.77 12.00 -45.80
N SER A 514 19.79 12.70 -46.29
CA SER A 514 19.62 13.80 -47.26
C SER A 514 19.02 13.40 -48.61
N ALA A 515 19.03 12.10 -48.94
CA ALA A 515 18.44 11.54 -50.15
C ALA A 515 17.06 10.87 -49.93
N MET A 516 16.44 11.09 -48.77
CA MET A 516 15.17 10.48 -48.36
C MET A 516 14.00 10.83 -49.30
N GLN A 517 13.16 9.83 -49.57
CA GLN A 517 11.85 9.98 -50.18
C GLN A 517 10.77 9.77 -49.11
N VAL A 518 9.70 10.55 -49.18
CA VAL A 518 8.57 10.50 -48.25
C VAL A 518 7.35 10.01 -49.01
N GLU A 519 6.79 8.88 -48.57
CA GLU A 519 5.61 8.25 -49.13
C GLU A 519 4.47 8.32 -48.10
N THR A 520 3.55 9.26 -48.28
CA THR A 520 2.44 9.49 -47.34
C THR A 520 1.16 8.81 -47.84
N ALA A 521 0.57 7.97 -46.99
CA ALA A 521 -0.76 7.38 -47.14
C ALA A 521 -1.70 7.94 -46.06
N ALA A 522 -3.00 7.68 -46.18
CA ALA A 522 -3.95 8.06 -45.14
C ALA A 522 -3.65 7.28 -43.85
N GLY A 523 -3.20 7.99 -42.81
CA GLY A 523 -2.83 7.44 -41.52
C GLY A 523 -1.38 6.95 -41.38
N SER A 524 -0.53 7.00 -42.42
CA SER A 524 0.85 6.49 -42.30
C SER A 524 1.83 7.18 -43.25
N THR A 525 3.09 7.31 -42.84
CA THR A 525 4.15 7.95 -43.63
C THR A 525 5.41 7.09 -43.65
N THR A 526 5.84 6.61 -44.82
CA THR A 526 7.10 5.88 -44.96
C THR A 526 8.23 6.79 -45.45
N LEU A 527 9.36 6.77 -44.73
CA LEU A 527 10.62 7.40 -45.06
C LEU A 527 11.55 6.38 -45.71
N ARG A 528 11.89 6.55 -47.00
CA ARG A 528 12.74 5.61 -47.75
C ARG A 528 14.08 6.20 -48.14
N VAL A 529 15.17 5.44 -47.96
CA VAL A 529 16.50 5.75 -48.50
C VAL A 529 17.00 4.59 -49.35
N GLY A 530 16.91 4.74 -50.67
CA GLY A 530 17.22 3.68 -51.62
C GLY A 530 16.28 2.49 -51.49
N SER A 531 16.81 1.27 -51.66
CA SER A 531 16.06 0.00 -51.53
C SER A 531 16.25 -0.69 -50.18
N ASN A 532 17.07 -0.14 -49.28
CA ASN A 532 17.62 -0.86 -48.13
C ASN A 532 17.27 -0.22 -46.77
N LEU A 533 16.54 0.90 -46.77
CA LEU A 533 16.00 1.51 -45.57
C LEU A 533 14.59 2.02 -45.83
N ALA A 534 13.64 1.58 -45.01
CA ALA A 534 12.29 2.10 -44.94
C ALA A 534 11.87 2.20 -43.46
N VAL A 535 11.55 3.40 -43.01
CA VAL A 535 11.02 3.66 -41.67
C VAL A 535 9.58 4.10 -41.82
N THR A 536 8.64 3.43 -41.17
CA THR A 536 7.21 3.78 -41.21
C THR A 536 6.82 4.51 -39.93
N LEU A 537 6.14 5.65 -40.06
CA LEU A 537 5.54 6.39 -38.96
C LEU A 537 4.02 6.24 -39.01
N ASP A 538 3.39 6.12 -37.85
CA ASP A 538 1.96 6.32 -37.70
C ASP A 538 1.63 7.81 -37.83
N GLY A 539 0.57 8.14 -38.57
CA GLY A 539 0.21 9.52 -38.89
C GLY A 539 0.62 9.99 -40.30
N SER A 540 -0.03 11.06 -40.74
CA SER A 540 0.07 11.60 -42.10
C SER A 540 0.92 12.87 -42.13
N PHE A 541 2.19 12.74 -42.46
CA PHE A 541 3.15 13.85 -42.55
C PHE A 541 3.50 14.13 -44.01
N GLU A 542 3.52 15.41 -44.37
CA GLU A 542 3.94 15.86 -45.70
C GLU A 542 5.47 15.88 -45.83
N ALA A 543 6.00 15.70 -47.05
CA ALA A 543 7.45 15.73 -47.29
C ALA A 543 8.14 17.04 -46.82
N SER A 544 7.38 18.15 -46.73
CA SER A 544 7.87 19.44 -46.22
C SER A 544 8.06 19.50 -44.69
N GLN A 545 7.56 18.50 -43.96
CA GLN A 545 7.67 18.39 -42.50
C GLN A 545 8.93 17.65 -42.04
N PHE A 546 9.77 17.15 -42.94
CA PHE A 546 10.98 16.44 -42.56
C PHE A 546 12.21 17.28 -42.86
N GLN A 547 12.87 17.78 -41.80
CA GLN A 547 14.08 18.57 -41.92
C GLN A 547 15.32 17.72 -41.58
N VAL A 548 16.23 17.56 -42.54
CA VAL A 548 17.52 16.89 -42.36
C VAL A 548 18.51 17.84 -41.68
N GLY A 549 19.08 17.41 -40.56
CA GLY A 549 20.11 18.11 -39.80
C GLY A 549 21.52 17.94 -40.38
N SER A 550 22.48 18.71 -39.86
CA SER A 550 23.88 18.70 -40.33
C SER A 550 24.67 17.42 -39.98
N ASP A 551 24.11 16.58 -39.12
CA ASP A 551 24.61 15.28 -38.68
C ASP A 551 23.87 14.10 -39.33
N GLY A 552 22.97 14.36 -40.29
CA GLY A 552 22.21 13.35 -41.02
C GLY A 552 20.89 12.92 -40.37
N GLY A 553 20.61 13.31 -39.12
CA GLY A 553 19.32 13.02 -38.46
C GLY A 553 18.16 13.81 -39.06
N VAL A 554 16.94 13.29 -38.96
CA VAL A 554 15.70 13.93 -39.45
C VAL A 554 14.84 14.38 -38.27
N THR A 555 14.38 15.62 -38.31
CA THR A 555 13.43 16.19 -37.34
C THR A 555 12.09 16.46 -38.00
N ILE A 556 11.00 16.13 -37.31
CA ILE A 556 9.63 16.47 -37.72
C ILE A 556 9.37 17.94 -37.36
N VAL A 557 9.06 18.76 -38.36
CA VAL A 557 8.80 20.21 -38.22
C VAL A 557 7.38 20.58 -38.67
N GLN A 558 6.92 21.77 -38.29
CA GLN A 558 5.63 22.28 -38.75
C GLN A 558 5.60 22.40 -40.28
N ALA A 559 4.47 22.04 -40.90
CA ALA A 559 4.27 22.17 -42.33
C ALA A 559 4.42 23.63 -42.79
N ALA A 560 5.11 23.84 -43.91
CA ALA A 560 5.34 25.17 -44.44
C ALA A 560 4.02 25.83 -44.85
N ILE A 561 3.65 26.93 -44.19
CA ILE A 561 2.43 27.68 -44.49
C ILE A 561 2.49 28.19 -45.93
N SER A 562 1.64 27.65 -46.81
CA SER A 562 1.53 28.14 -48.18
C SER A 562 1.00 29.57 -48.19
N PRO A 563 1.64 30.52 -48.91
CA PRO A 563 1.14 31.89 -48.97
C PRO A 563 -0.25 31.92 -49.62
N PRO A 564 -1.18 32.75 -49.12
CA PRO A 564 -2.54 32.77 -49.63
C PRO A 564 -2.59 33.15 -51.12
N PRO A 565 -3.48 32.54 -51.92
CA PRO A 565 -3.57 32.81 -53.35
C PRO A 565 -3.93 34.29 -53.60
N PRO A 566 -3.36 34.93 -54.64
CA PRO A 566 -3.62 36.33 -54.92
C PRO A 566 -5.11 36.56 -55.25
N PRO A 567 -5.71 37.67 -54.79
CA PRO A 567 -7.13 37.93 -54.97
C PRO A 567 -7.51 38.06 -56.45
N PRO A 568 -8.71 37.58 -56.85
CA PRO A 568 -9.15 37.62 -58.24
C PRO A 568 -9.36 39.07 -58.74
N PRO A 569 -9.11 39.36 -60.03
CA PRO A 569 -9.28 40.69 -60.59
C PRO A 569 -10.75 41.13 -60.62
N PRO A 570 -11.04 42.44 -60.47
CA PRO A 570 -12.41 42.94 -60.34
C PRO A 570 -13.22 42.80 -61.66
N PRO A 571 -14.55 42.58 -61.58
CA PRO A 571 -15.38 42.38 -62.77
C PRO A 571 -15.57 43.67 -63.60
N VAL A 572 -15.60 43.52 -64.93
CA VAL A 572 -15.95 44.60 -65.87
C VAL A 572 -17.47 44.66 -66.04
N THR A 573 -18.05 45.86 -65.97
CA THR A 573 -19.50 46.08 -66.08
C THR A 573 -19.99 46.20 -67.53
N GLN A 574 -21.14 45.59 -67.82
CA GLN A 574 -21.98 45.88 -69.00
C GLN A 574 -23.47 45.91 -68.56
N PRO A 575 -24.33 46.75 -69.18
CA PRO A 575 -25.66 47.04 -68.63
C PRO A 575 -26.82 46.19 -69.18
N ASP A 576 -27.87 46.03 -68.37
CA ASP A 576 -29.11 45.27 -68.61
C ASP A 576 -30.07 45.88 -69.66
N PRO A 577 -30.93 45.02 -70.28
CA PRO A 577 -32.24 45.36 -70.81
C PRO A 577 -33.41 44.89 -69.91
N THR A 578 -34.55 45.59 -69.99
CA THR A 578 -35.71 45.52 -69.07
C THR A 578 -36.71 44.35 -69.30
N PRO A 579 -37.49 43.92 -68.26
CA PRO A 579 -38.52 42.87 -68.34
C PRO A 579 -39.98 43.38 -68.54
N ASP A 580 -40.90 42.45 -68.84
CA ASP A 580 -42.37 42.60 -69.02
C ASP A 580 -43.10 41.35 -68.40
N PRO A 581 -44.43 41.32 -68.06
CA PRO A 581 -44.79 41.12 -66.64
C PRO A 581 -45.98 40.18 -66.30
N THR A 582 -45.89 39.47 -65.14
CA THR A 582 -47.01 39.08 -64.22
C THR A 582 -48.08 38.06 -64.73
N PRO A 583 -48.86 37.35 -63.85
CA PRO A 583 -49.91 37.90 -62.95
C PRO A 583 -49.96 37.38 -61.49
N VAL A 584 -50.79 38.02 -60.65
CA VAL A 584 -50.97 37.85 -59.18
C VAL A 584 -52.36 37.27 -58.84
N PRO A 585 -52.58 36.63 -57.67
CA PRO A 585 -53.55 37.10 -56.64
C PRO A 585 -53.10 36.79 -55.17
N THR A 586 -53.57 37.35 -54.03
CA THR A 586 -54.42 38.51 -53.61
C THR A 586 -54.16 38.79 -52.09
N PRO A 587 -54.58 39.94 -51.47
CA PRO A 587 -53.83 40.52 -50.33
C PRO A 587 -54.58 40.82 -48.99
N ASP A 588 -53.78 41.10 -47.93
CA ASP A 588 -53.93 42.09 -46.81
C ASP A 588 -55.11 42.00 -45.77
N PRO A 589 -55.08 42.69 -44.59
CA PRO A 589 -54.13 43.73 -44.08
C PRO A 589 -53.65 43.63 -42.60
N VAL A 590 -52.77 44.58 -42.20
CA VAL A 590 -52.22 44.85 -40.84
C VAL A 590 -52.83 46.15 -40.24
N PRO A 591 -52.73 46.41 -38.91
CA PRO A 591 -52.26 47.75 -38.47
C PRO A 591 -51.27 47.79 -37.27
N ASP A 592 -50.39 48.80 -37.32
CA ASP A 592 -49.34 49.30 -36.38
C ASP A 592 -49.98 50.01 -35.12
N PRO A 593 -49.30 50.43 -33.99
CA PRO A 593 -48.08 51.29 -33.95
C PRO A 593 -47.08 51.32 -32.74
N THR A 594 -45.75 51.41 -33.03
CA THR A 594 -44.74 52.37 -32.44
C THR A 594 -44.08 52.14 -31.01
N PRO A 595 -42.97 52.84 -30.57
CA PRO A 595 -41.54 52.40 -30.72
C PRO A 595 -40.51 52.75 -29.57
N VAL A 596 -39.17 52.62 -29.84
CA VAL A 596 -37.96 53.35 -29.25
C VAL A 596 -37.28 52.79 -27.95
N PRO A 597 -35.94 52.91 -27.66
CA PRO A 597 -34.66 53.04 -28.44
C PRO A 597 -33.50 52.04 -28.05
N THR A 598 -32.32 52.20 -28.69
CA THR A 598 -30.98 51.63 -28.35
C THR A 598 -30.11 52.51 -27.43
N PRO A 599 -28.93 52.04 -26.96
CA PRO A 599 -27.67 52.75 -27.28
C PRO A 599 -26.38 51.88 -27.46
N ASP A 600 -25.29 52.55 -27.89
CA ASP A 600 -23.95 52.07 -28.28
C ASP A 600 -22.95 51.73 -27.12
N PRO A 601 -21.81 51.05 -27.41
CA PRO A 601 -20.73 50.77 -26.44
C PRO A 601 -19.52 51.72 -26.53
N THR A 602 -18.77 51.95 -25.45
CA THR A 602 -17.39 52.52 -25.47
C THR A 602 -16.52 52.08 -24.27
N PRO A 603 -15.15 52.11 -24.35
CA PRO A 603 -14.23 51.43 -23.41
C PRO A 603 -13.26 52.35 -22.62
N VAL A 604 -12.79 51.94 -21.43
CA VAL A 604 -11.70 52.59 -20.63
C VAL A 604 -10.99 51.58 -19.65
N PRO A 605 -9.91 51.90 -18.87
CA PRO A 605 -8.51 51.49 -19.12
C PRO A 605 -7.85 50.65 -17.96
N PRO A 606 -6.53 50.31 -17.98
CA PRO A 606 -5.89 49.51 -16.92
C PRO A 606 -5.26 50.35 -15.77
N ALA A 607 -4.93 49.71 -14.64
CA ALA A 607 -4.21 50.30 -13.50
C ALA A 607 -3.30 49.28 -12.77
N ASP A 608 -2.28 49.81 -12.09
CA ASP A 608 -1.10 49.13 -11.49
C ASP A 608 -1.25 49.02 -9.93
N PRO A 609 -0.24 48.79 -9.06
CA PRO A 609 -0.26 47.63 -8.16
C PRO A 609 -0.29 47.97 -6.64
N ALA A 610 -0.30 46.91 -5.83
CA ALA A 610 0.05 46.86 -4.40
C ALA A 610 -0.81 47.64 -3.38
N SER A 611 -1.70 46.91 -2.68
CA SER A 611 -1.98 47.16 -1.25
C SER A 611 -2.63 45.96 -0.55
N THR A 612 -1.90 45.25 0.31
CA THR A 612 -2.48 44.48 1.43
C THR A 612 -3.00 45.46 2.49
N PRO A 613 -4.12 45.17 3.19
CA PRO A 613 -4.05 44.27 4.35
C PRO A 613 -5.29 43.37 4.65
N ALA A 614 -4.99 42.17 5.15
CA ALA A 614 -5.71 41.36 6.14
C ALA A 614 -7.26 41.36 6.24
N GLY A 615 -7.86 40.16 6.12
CA GLY A 615 -9.18 39.83 6.71
C GLY A 615 -10.02 38.91 5.84
N GLY A 616 -10.26 37.68 6.30
CA GLY A 616 -10.87 36.59 5.53
C GLY A 616 -12.26 36.84 4.91
N GLY A 617 -12.51 36.10 3.82
CA GLY A 617 -13.78 36.02 3.10
C GLY A 617 -13.57 35.27 1.78
N GLN A 618 -14.21 34.11 1.62
CA GLN A 618 -13.99 33.22 0.47
C GLN A 618 -14.37 33.84 -0.88
N SER A 619 -13.58 33.56 -1.92
CA SER A 619 -14.00 33.64 -3.32
C SER A 619 -14.42 32.24 -3.79
N GLY A 620 -15.69 32.06 -4.12
CA GLY A 620 -16.20 30.75 -4.53
C GLY A 620 -15.63 30.27 -5.87
N GLY A 621 -15.41 28.95 -5.98
CA GLY A 621 -15.14 28.26 -7.24
C GLY A 621 -14.13 27.12 -7.17
N PHE A 622 -13.19 27.15 -6.21
CA PHE A 622 -12.09 26.19 -6.14
C PHE A 622 -11.70 25.91 -4.69
N ASN A 623 -11.85 24.65 -4.24
CA ASN A 623 -11.34 24.22 -2.95
C ASN A 623 -9.92 23.69 -3.14
N ALA A 624 -8.93 24.54 -2.81
CA ALA A 624 -7.52 24.21 -2.98
C ALA A 624 -7.06 23.05 -2.09
N LEU A 625 -7.63 22.88 -0.89
CA LEU A 625 -7.29 21.76 0.00
C LEU A 625 -7.85 20.45 -0.55
N ALA A 626 -9.13 20.40 -0.93
CA ALA A 626 -9.70 19.21 -1.55
C ALA A 626 -8.99 18.87 -2.89
N TYR A 627 -8.56 19.87 -3.65
CA TYR A 627 -7.74 19.66 -4.84
C TYR A 627 -6.37 19.04 -4.53
N ILE A 628 -5.67 19.51 -3.49
CA ILE A 628 -4.42 18.87 -3.05
C ILE A 628 -4.71 17.42 -2.62
N ALA A 629 -5.70 17.22 -1.74
CA ALA A 629 -6.11 15.90 -1.24
C ALA A 629 -6.59 14.92 -2.33
N SER A 630 -6.92 15.41 -3.53
CA SER A 630 -7.31 14.59 -4.68
C SER A 630 -6.12 13.90 -5.36
N TYR A 631 -4.87 14.28 -5.05
CA TYR A 631 -3.69 13.84 -5.79
C TYR A 631 -2.44 13.68 -4.89
N PRO A 632 -1.83 12.48 -4.82
CA PRO A 632 -0.58 12.22 -4.10
C PRO A 632 0.55 13.21 -4.40
N ASP A 633 0.78 13.50 -5.69
CA ASP A 633 1.86 14.40 -6.12
C ASP A 633 1.67 15.83 -5.61
N LEU A 634 0.43 16.29 -5.46
CA LEU A 634 0.11 17.61 -4.91
C LEU A 634 0.23 17.65 -3.38
N ILE A 635 -0.11 16.56 -2.69
CA ILE A 635 0.12 16.41 -1.24
C ILE A 635 1.63 16.55 -0.96
N ALA A 636 2.46 15.78 -1.67
CA ALA A 636 3.91 15.84 -1.53
C ALA A 636 4.51 17.19 -1.95
N ALA A 637 4.04 17.79 -3.06
CA ALA A 637 4.61 19.04 -3.58
C ALA A 637 4.20 20.29 -2.80
N PHE A 638 2.99 20.33 -2.25
CA PHE A 638 2.41 21.55 -1.66
C PHE A 638 2.04 21.43 -0.18
N GLY A 639 1.85 20.23 0.37
CA GLY A 639 1.24 20.06 1.70
C GLY A 639 -0.05 20.89 1.78
N THR A 640 -0.29 21.60 2.89
CA THR A 640 -1.48 22.46 3.04
C THR A 640 -1.37 23.85 2.38
N ASN A 641 -0.42 24.07 1.46
CA ASN A 641 -0.20 25.35 0.78
C ASN A 641 -1.23 25.62 -0.35
N THR A 642 -2.36 26.17 0.05
CA THR A 642 -3.47 26.53 -0.85
C THR A 642 -3.13 27.59 -1.91
N GLU A 643 -2.17 28.49 -1.65
CA GLU A 643 -1.74 29.49 -2.65
C GLU A 643 -0.97 28.86 -3.79
N ALA A 644 -0.05 27.93 -3.49
CA ALA A 644 0.70 27.17 -4.49
C ALA A 644 -0.22 26.28 -5.33
N ALA A 645 -1.11 25.53 -4.68
CA ALA A 645 -2.08 24.67 -5.36
C ALA A 645 -3.08 25.46 -6.23
N THR A 646 -3.48 26.66 -5.82
CA THR A 646 -4.33 27.54 -6.65
C THR A 646 -3.59 28.04 -7.88
N GLN A 647 -2.30 28.38 -7.77
CA GLN A 647 -1.48 28.77 -8.91
C GLN A 647 -1.24 27.58 -9.86
N HIS A 648 -0.96 26.40 -9.32
CA HIS A 648 -0.83 25.15 -10.07
C HIS A 648 -2.08 24.85 -10.90
N TYR A 649 -3.26 24.87 -10.27
CA TYR A 649 -4.52 24.59 -10.96
C TYR A 649 -4.83 25.60 -12.08
N GLN A 650 -4.57 26.89 -11.85
CA GLN A 650 -4.78 27.94 -12.85
C GLN A 650 -3.79 27.89 -14.02
N GLN A 651 -2.58 27.37 -13.80
CA GLN A 651 -1.50 27.37 -14.80
C GLN A 651 -1.39 26.06 -15.57
N TYR A 652 -1.66 24.93 -14.92
CA TYR A 652 -1.45 23.58 -15.45
C TYR A 652 -2.67 22.67 -15.25
N GLY A 653 -3.19 22.57 -14.03
CA GLY A 653 -4.24 21.59 -13.69
C GLY A 653 -5.51 21.65 -14.56
N GLN A 654 -5.95 22.85 -14.98
CA GLN A 654 -7.07 23.00 -15.93
C GLN A 654 -6.76 22.49 -17.35
N ALA A 655 -5.51 22.54 -17.79
CA ALA A 655 -5.07 22.03 -19.10
C ALA A 655 -4.80 20.52 -19.07
N GLU A 656 -4.34 20.01 -17.93
CA GLU A 656 -4.18 18.58 -17.63
C GLU A 656 -5.51 17.84 -17.41
N GLY A 657 -6.63 18.58 -17.29
CA GLY A 657 -7.94 18.02 -17.03
C GLY A 657 -8.15 17.54 -15.60
N ARG A 658 -7.26 17.90 -14.66
CA ARG A 658 -7.39 17.54 -13.24
C ARG A 658 -8.68 18.11 -12.64
N THR A 659 -9.42 17.28 -11.92
CA THR A 659 -10.66 17.62 -11.20
C THR A 659 -10.46 17.48 -9.70
N VAL A 660 -11.41 17.95 -8.89
CA VAL A 660 -11.43 17.63 -7.45
C VAL A 660 -12.23 16.34 -7.28
N THR A 661 -11.57 15.28 -6.83
CA THR A 661 -12.16 13.95 -6.60
C THR A 661 -12.32 13.62 -5.11
N PHE A 662 -11.47 14.19 -4.25
CA PHE A 662 -11.57 14.02 -2.81
C PHE A 662 -12.78 14.79 -2.23
N ASP A 663 -13.67 14.10 -1.54
CA ASP A 663 -14.77 14.69 -0.77
C ASP A 663 -14.45 14.72 0.75
N PRO A 664 -14.17 15.90 1.34
CA PRO A 664 -13.90 16.02 2.77
C PRO A 664 -15.11 15.72 3.67
N LEU A 665 -16.36 15.83 3.18
CA LEU A 665 -17.54 15.45 3.96
C LEU A 665 -17.65 13.93 4.05
N ALA A 666 -17.52 13.22 2.92
CA ALA A 666 -17.48 11.76 2.92
C ALA A 666 -16.32 11.22 3.77
N TYR A 667 -15.14 11.86 3.69
CA TYR A 667 -14.00 11.53 4.54
C TYR A 667 -14.35 11.62 6.03
N THR A 668 -14.88 12.75 6.51
CA THR A 668 -15.29 12.87 7.92
C THR A 668 -16.38 11.86 8.28
N ALA A 669 -17.38 11.65 7.42
CA ALA A 669 -18.47 10.71 7.68
C ALA A 669 -18.00 9.23 7.76
N SER A 670 -16.83 8.90 7.22
CA SER A 670 -16.27 7.55 7.23
C SER A 670 -15.70 7.13 8.60
N TYR A 671 -15.39 8.11 9.47
CA TYR A 671 -14.56 7.88 10.65
C TYR A 671 -15.13 8.57 11.91
N PRO A 672 -15.55 7.83 12.96
CA PRO A 672 -16.20 8.41 14.15
C PRO A 672 -15.37 9.44 14.94
N ASP A 673 -14.04 9.28 14.97
CA ASP A 673 -13.10 10.23 15.55
C ASP A 673 -13.11 11.55 14.77
N LEU A 674 -13.15 11.51 13.44
CA LEU A 674 -13.23 12.70 12.59
C LEU A 674 -14.59 13.41 12.72
N ILE A 675 -15.70 12.66 12.86
CA ILE A 675 -17.03 13.22 13.17
C ILE A 675 -16.96 14.02 14.48
N ALA A 676 -16.30 13.48 15.51
CA ALA A 676 -16.15 14.13 16.81
C ALA A 676 -15.18 15.33 16.77
N ALA A 677 -14.11 15.26 15.97
CA ALA A 677 -13.06 16.28 15.90
C ALA A 677 -13.42 17.47 14.99
N PHE A 678 -14.01 17.21 13.82
CA PHE A 678 -14.21 18.21 12.76
C PHE A 678 -15.68 18.46 12.42
N GLY A 679 -16.56 17.49 12.64
CA GLY A 679 -17.96 17.58 12.23
C GLY A 679 -18.07 17.90 10.73
N THR A 680 -18.78 18.96 10.37
CA THR A 680 -18.97 19.36 8.96
C THR A 680 -17.92 20.36 8.44
N ASP A 681 -16.80 20.57 9.15
CA ASP A 681 -15.68 21.41 8.70
C ASP A 681 -14.81 20.69 7.64
N THR A 682 -15.11 20.97 6.36
CA THR A 682 -14.41 20.40 5.20
C THR A 682 -12.96 20.85 5.08
N ASP A 683 -12.62 22.04 5.58
CA ASP A 683 -11.25 22.55 5.48
C ASP A 683 -10.37 21.92 6.56
N ALA A 684 -10.93 21.60 7.72
CA ALA A 684 -10.26 20.81 8.76
C ALA A 684 -10.06 19.36 8.31
N ALA A 685 -11.11 18.73 7.78
CA ALA A 685 -11.06 17.37 7.24
C ALA A 685 -10.04 17.21 6.10
N ALA A 686 -10.02 18.14 5.13
CA ALA A 686 -9.05 18.10 4.05
C ALA A 686 -7.62 18.38 4.52
N ARG A 687 -7.40 19.27 5.50
CA ARG A 687 -6.06 19.46 6.10
C ARG A 687 -5.61 18.21 6.85
N HIS A 688 -6.47 17.58 7.64
CA HIS A 688 -6.17 16.32 8.31
C HIS A 688 -5.76 15.23 7.32
N TYR A 689 -6.49 15.09 6.21
CA TYR A 689 -6.14 14.13 5.16
C TYR A 689 -4.74 14.42 4.58
N ILE A 690 -4.44 15.67 4.23
CA ILE A 690 -3.15 16.06 3.66
C ILE A 690 -1.99 15.88 4.66
N GLU A 691 -2.22 16.16 5.94
CA GLU A 691 -1.17 16.18 6.98
C GLU A 691 -0.96 14.80 7.65
N PHE A 692 -1.99 13.94 7.67
CA PHE A 692 -1.98 12.65 8.38
C PHE A 692 -2.74 11.55 7.64
N GLY A 693 -4.00 11.80 7.26
CA GLY A 693 -4.93 10.77 6.78
C GLY A 693 -4.48 10.04 5.51
N TYR A 694 -3.77 10.72 4.61
CA TYR A 694 -3.20 10.15 3.39
C TYR A 694 -2.10 9.13 3.72
N SER A 695 -1.15 9.49 4.58
CA SER A 695 -0.11 8.57 5.09
C SER A 695 -0.65 7.48 6.01
N GLU A 696 -1.83 7.68 6.61
CA GLU A 696 -2.54 6.65 7.38
C GLU A 696 -3.33 5.67 6.50
N GLY A 697 -3.35 5.83 5.16
CA GLY A 697 -4.16 5.01 4.25
C GLY A 697 -5.68 5.18 4.45
N ARG A 698 -6.11 6.25 5.14
CA ARG A 698 -7.54 6.51 5.35
C ARG A 698 -8.15 7.13 4.09
N HIS A 699 -9.31 6.65 3.64
CA HIS A 699 -9.99 7.17 2.45
C HIS A 699 -11.50 7.41 2.68
N PRO A 700 -12.17 8.20 1.83
CA PRO A 700 -13.62 8.43 1.92
C PRO A 700 -14.40 7.16 1.52
N ASN A 701 -14.97 6.46 2.50
CA ASN A 701 -15.72 5.21 2.34
C ASN A 701 -17.23 5.37 2.64
N PHE A 702 -17.72 6.61 2.79
CA PHE A 702 -19.13 6.90 3.10
C PHE A 702 -19.85 7.53 1.90
N ASP A 703 -20.88 6.84 1.38
CA ASP A 703 -21.75 7.37 0.34
C ASP A 703 -23.02 8.05 0.90
N GLY A 704 -23.19 9.33 0.55
CA GLY A 704 -24.34 10.14 0.98
C GLY A 704 -25.65 9.87 0.24
N LEU A 705 -25.61 9.36 -0.99
CA LEU A 705 -26.79 8.94 -1.76
C LEU A 705 -27.33 7.61 -1.23
N ASP A 706 -26.47 6.62 -0.98
CA ASP A 706 -26.86 5.32 -0.43
C ASP A 706 -27.38 5.48 0.99
N TYR A 707 -26.76 6.35 1.79
CA TYR A 707 -27.31 6.75 3.09
C TYR A 707 -28.71 7.36 2.98
N ILE A 708 -28.97 8.25 1.99
CA ILE A 708 -30.33 8.76 1.77
C ILE A 708 -31.27 7.64 1.31
N ALA A 709 -30.85 6.82 0.33
CA ALA A 709 -31.64 5.74 -0.25
C ALA A 709 -32.07 4.68 0.80
N SER A 710 -31.27 4.51 1.85
CA SER A 710 -31.54 3.65 3.01
C SER A 710 -32.78 4.06 3.81
N TYR A 711 -33.21 5.33 3.74
CA TYR A 711 -34.17 5.92 4.67
C TYR A 711 -35.26 6.77 3.98
N PRO A 712 -36.54 6.33 3.95
CA PRO A 712 -37.62 7.06 3.31
C PRO A 712 -37.89 8.49 3.83
N ASP A 713 -37.54 8.78 5.09
CA ASP A 713 -37.58 10.13 5.66
C ASP A 713 -36.48 11.03 5.07
N LEU A 714 -35.29 10.49 4.80
CA LEU A 714 -34.20 11.22 4.16
C LEU A 714 -34.46 11.43 2.67
N ILE A 715 -35.03 10.44 1.97
CA ILE A 715 -35.49 10.57 0.57
C ILE A 715 -36.47 11.76 0.45
N ALA A 716 -37.42 11.87 1.38
CA ALA A 716 -38.38 12.96 1.41
C ALA A 716 -37.79 14.33 1.82
N ALA A 717 -36.69 14.33 2.59
CA ALA A 717 -36.05 15.55 3.10
C ALA A 717 -35.00 16.14 2.14
N PHE A 718 -34.20 15.27 1.51
CA PHE A 718 -32.99 15.65 0.77
C PHE A 718 -33.01 15.25 -0.71
N GLY A 719 -33.87 14.29 -1.11
CA GLY A 719 -33.88 13.79 -2.48
C GLY A 719 -32.50 13.23 -2.86
N THR A 720 -31.91 13.71 -3.96
CA THR A 720 -30.58 13.26 -4.42
C THR A 720 -29.46 14.25 -4.06
N ASP A 721 -29.61 15.03 -2.99
CA ASP A 721 -28.54 15.88 -2.46
C ASP A 721 -27.62 15.09 -1.51
N ALA A 722 -26.67 14.35 -2.09
CA ALA A 722 -25.69 13.53 -1.38
C ALA A 722 -25.03 14.29 -0.22
N ASN A 723 -24.61 15.53 -0.48
CA ASN A 723 -23.96 16.42 0.51
C ASN A 723 -24.88 16.76 1.69
N ALA A 724 -26.20 16.88 1.48
CA ALA A 724 -27.15 17.02 2.58
C ALA A 724 -27.32 15.72 3.38
N GLY A 725 -27.29 14.56 2.72
CA GLY A 725 -27.24 13.25 3.35
C GLY A 725 -26.02 13.09 4.26
N THR A 726 -24.82 13.31 3.73
CA THR A 726 -23.56 13.20 4.47
C THR A 726 -23.49 14.18 5.66
N ARG A 727 -23.89 15.45 5.48
CA ARG A 727 -24.00 16.39 6.60
C ARG A 727 -24.99 15.92 7.67
N HIS A 728 -26.17 15.42 7.28
CA HIS A 728 -27.12 14.86 8.24
C HIS A 728 -26.53 13.66 8.98
N PHE A 729 -25.77 12.79 8.31
CA PHE A 729 -25.12 11.66 8.98
C PHE A 729 -24.14 12.12 10.07
N ILE A 730 -23.25 13.06 9.73
CA ILE A 730 -22.28 13.64 10.66
C ILE A 730 -22.98 14.35 11.83
N GLU A 731 -23.98 15.19 11.55
CA GLU A 731 -24.63 16.03 12.58
C GLU A 731 -25.60 15.24 13.48
N HIS A 732 -26.25 14.20 12.94
CA HIS A 732 -27.35 13.48 13.60
C HIS A 732 -27.32 11.95 13.39
N GLY A 733 -27.16 11.47 12.15
CA GLY A 733 -27.36 10.05 11.81
C GLY A 733 -26.42 9.08 12.54
N SER A 734 -25.14 9.42 12.67
CA SER A 734 -24.15 8.64 13.43
C SER A 734 -24.54 8.52 14.91
N ALA A 735 -24.93 9.63 15.55
CA ALA A 735 -25.38 9.65 16.94
C ALA A 735 -26.76 8.97 17.15
N GLU A 736 -27.59 8.89 16.11
CA GLU A 736 -28.84 8.11 16.07
C GLU A 736 -28.60 6.60 15.85
N GLY A 737 -27.36 6.18 15.57
CA GLY A 737 -27.05 4.78 15.24
C GLY A 737 -27.62 4.33 13.90
N ARG A 738 -27.82 5.26 12.95
CA ARG A 738 -28.17 4.93 11.57
C ARG A 738 -26.95 4.38 10.83
N SER A 739 -27.19 3.57 9.81
CA SER A 739 -26.17 2.98 8.94
C SER A 739 -26.64 2.99 7.49
N VAL A 740 -25.71 2.88 6.54
CA VAL A 740 -26.07 2.60 5.15
C VAL A 740 -26.61 1.16 5.06
N THR A 741 -27.75 0.98 4.41
CA THR A 741 -28.39 -0.34 4.17
C THR A 741 -28.91 -0.49 2.74
N PHE A 742 -28.94 0.59 1.96
CA PHE A 742 -29.12 0.52 0.52
C PHE A 742 -27.83 0.02 -0.14
N ASP A 743 -27.97 -0.79 -1.18
CA ASP A 743 -26.87 -1.30 -1.99
C ASP A 743 -27.22 -1.06 -3.46
N GLY A 744 -26.42 -0.22 -4.13
CA GLY A 744 -26.61 0.12 -5.53
C GLY A 744 -26.44 -1.07 -6.47
N TYR A 745 -25.51 -1.99 -6.19
CA TYR A 745 -25.25 -3.16 -7.03
C TYR A 745 -26.37 -4.19 -6.86
N ASN A 746 -26.83 -4.46 -5.64
CA ASN A 746 -27.98 -5.33 -5.39
C ASN A 746 -29.25 -4.76 -6.06
N TYR A 747 -29.44 -3.44 -5.98
CA TYR A 747 -30.57 -2.78 -6.64
C TYR A 747 -30.55 -2.95 -8.17
N LEU A 748 -29.37 -2.80 -8.81
CA LEU A 748 -29.19 -3.05 -10.24
C LEU A 748 -29.42 -4.53 -10.59
N ALA A 749 -28.87 -5.45 -9.79
CA ALA A 749 -29.03 -6.90 -9.95
C ALA A 749 -30.48 -7.36 -9.75
N ALA A 750 -31.28 -6.65 -8.95
CA ALA A 750 -32.72 -6.86 -8.80
C ALA A 750 -33.57 -6.19 -9.91
N ASN A 751 -33.06 -5.14 -10.56
CA ASN A 751 -33.81 -4.30 -11.51
C ASN A 751 -33.12 -4.19 -12.87
N ARG A 752 -33.17 -5.28 -13.66
CA ARG A 752 -32.53 -5.41 -14.99
C ARG A 752 -32.79 -4.24 -15.94
N ASP A 753 -33.98 -3.64 -15.93
CA ASP A 753 -34.31 -2.51 -16.81
C ASP A 753 -33.56 -1.21 -16.42
N VAL A 754 -33.25 -1.06 -15.14
CA VAL A 754 -32.36 0.00 -14.62
C VAL A 754 -30.91 -0.30 -14.99
N ALA A 755 -30.44 -1.53 -14.76
CA ALA A 755 -29.09 -1.96 -15.16
C ALA A 755 -28.81 -1.76 -16.66
N LEU A 756 -29.77 -2.07 -17.53
CA LEU A 756 -29.66 -1.83 -18.98
C LEU A 756 -29.67 -0.34 -19.37
N ALA A 757 -30.15 0.56 -18.50
CA ALA A 757 -30.23 2.00 -18.75
C ALA A 757 -29.03 2.77 -18.17
N TYR A 758 -28.46 2.31 -17.06
CA TYR A 758 -27.43 3.03 -16.28
C TYR A 758 -26.11 2.27 -16.09
N GLY A 759 -26.02 1.00 -16.52
CA GLY A 759 -24.83 0.18 -16.35
C GLY A 759 -24.58 -0.19 -14.87
N LEU A 760 -23.32 -0.12 -14.45
CA LEU A 760 -22.84 -0.47 -13.11
C LEU A 760 -22.71 0.74 -12.16
N SER A 761 -23.32 1.87 -12.48
CA SER A 761 -23.21 3.05 -11.60
C SER A 761 -24.12 2.90 -10.38
N SER A 762 -23.52 2.66 -9.22
CA SER A 762 -24.14 2.69 -7.89
C SER A 762 -24.85 4.04 -7.64
N ASP A 763 -24.19 5.16 -7.91
CA ASP A 763 -24.76 6.51 -7.79
C ASP A 763 -26.04 6.67 -8.62
N ALA A 764 -26.04 6.16 -9.85
CA ALA A 764 -27.20 6.19 -10.73
C ALA A 764 -28.30 5.24 -10.25
N ALA A 765 -27.94 4.11 -9.64
CA ALA A 765 -28.85 3.15 -9.01
C ALA A 765 -29.58 3.79 -7.81
N ALA A 766 -28.82 4.41 -6.90
CA ALA A 766 -29.33 5.18 -5.76
C ALA A 766 -30.20 6.35 -6.21
N THR A 767 -29.70 7.17 -7.14
CA THR A 767 -30.42 8.28 -7.77
C THR A 767 -31.76 7.82 -8.37
N HIS A 768 -31.77 6.71 -9.11
CA HIS A 768 -32.98 6.14 -9.67
C HIS A 768 -33.94 5.63 -8.59
N TYR A 769 -33.44 4.97 -7.55
CA TYR A 769 -34.27 4.48 -6.45
C TYR A 769 -34.95 5.63 -5.68
N ILE A 770 -34.19 6.66 -5.35
CA ILE A 770 -34.64 7.89 -4.68
C ILE A 770 -35.70 8.63 -5.51
N GLN A 771 -35.46 8.81 -6.82
CA GLN A 771 -36.35 9.59 -7.69
C GLN A 771 -37.60 8.83 -8.14
N PHE A 772 -37.48 7.52 -8.39
CA PHE A 772 -38.52 6.71 -9.00
C PHE A 772 -38.78 5.41 -8.25
N GLY A 773 -37.73 4.62 -7.97
CA GLY A 773 -37.85 3.24 -7.52
C GLY A 773 -38.68 3.03 -6.25
N LEU A 774 -38.50 3.87 -5.21
CA LEU A 774 -39.34 3.83 -4.01
C LEU A 774 -40.81 4.08 -4.33
N SER A 775 -41.10 5.05 -5.20
CA SER A 775 -42.47 5.42 -5.58
C SER A 775 -43.16 4.41 -6.51
N GLU A 776 -42.37 3.69 -7.32
CA GLU A 776 -42.80 2.59 -8.17
C GLU A 776 -42.97 1.27 -7.38
N GLY A 777 -42.51 1.22 -6.13
CA GLY A 777 -42.55 0.02 -5.29
C GLY A 777 -41.52 -1.04 -5.69
N ARG A 778 -40.39 -0.62 -6.29
CA ARG A 778 -39.29 -1.51 -6.64
C ARG A 778 -38.56 -2.00 -5.38
N PRO A 779 -38.07 -3.26 -5.37
CA PRO A 779 -37.24 -3.74 -4.27
C PRO A 779 -35.93 -2.94 -4.22
N ALA A 780 -35.57 -2.43 -3.04
CA ALA A 780 -34.27 -1.80 -2.78
C ALA A 780 -33.16 -2.86 -2.73
N GLN A 781 -33.45 -3.98 -2.05
CA GLN A 781 -32.70 -5.23 -2.11
C GLN A 781 -33.64 -6.33 -2.60
N GLY A 782 -33.13 -7.24 -3.41
CA GLY A 782 -33.91 -8.33 -4.00
C GLY A 782 -33.13 -9.32 -4.85
N PHE A 783 -31.83 -9.07 -5.06
CA PHE A 783 -30.91 -10.06 -5.56
C PHE A 783 -30.30 -10.85 -4.39
N ASP A 784 -30.06 -12.13 -4.61
CA ASP A 784 -29.54 -13.06 -3.60
C ASP A 784 -28.18 -13.55 -4.08
N ALA A 785 -27.14 -12.80 -3.70
CA ALA A 785 -25.78 -13.02 -4.19
C ALA A 785 -25.20 -14.36 -3.72
N LEU A 786 -25.41 -14.72 -2.45
CA LEU A 786 -24.96 -16.01 -1.91
C LEU A 786 -25.66 -17.18 -2.61
N ARG A 787 -26.98 -17.12 -2.81
CA ARG A 787 -27.67 -18.19 -3.56
C ARG A 787 -27.33 -18.19 -5.05
N TYR A 788 -26.96 -17.06 -5.63
CA TYR A 788 -26.42 -16.98 -6.99
C TYR A 788 -25.06 -17.69 -7.10
N ILE A 789 -24.12 -17.38 -6.21
CA ILE A 789 -22.82 -18.07 -6.12
C ILE A 789 -23.04 -19.58 -5.93
N ALA A 790 -23.77 -19.97 -4.87
CA ALA A 790 -24.07 -21.37 -4.56
C ALA A 790 -24.77 -22.12 -5.72
N SER A 791 -25.51 -21.41 -6.57
CA SER A 791 -26.19 -21.96 -7.74
C SER A 791 -25.27 -22.22 -8.94
N ASN A 792 -24.08 -21.63 -8.99
CA ASN A 792 -23.15 -21.70 -10.14
C ASN A 792 -21.73 -22.04 -9.62
N PRO A 793 -21.30 -23.32 -9.68
CA PRO A 793 -20.05 -23.77 -9.03
C PRO A 793 -18.77 -23.07 -9.50
N ASP A 794 -18.73 -22.54 -10.72
CA ASP A 794 -17.61 -21.75 -11.21
C ASP A 794 -17.49 -20.40 -10.48
N LEU A 795 -18.59 -19.84 -9.99
CA LEU A 795 -18.58 -18.60 -9.21
C LEU A 795 -18.18 -18.83 -7.75
N ILE A 796 -18.37 -20.05 -7.23
CA ILE A 796 -17.80 -20.45 -5.93
C ILE A 796 -16.27 -20.40 -5.99
N GLN A 797 -15.69 -20.85 -7.11
CA GLN A 797 -14.24 -20.82 -7.34
C GLN A 797 -13.74 -19.41 -7.64
N ALA A 798 -14.48 -18.61 -8.42
CA ALA A 798 -14.03 -17.28 -8.83
C ALA A 798 -14.20 -16.18 -7.77
N PHE A 799 -15.22 -16.26 -6.90
CA PHE A 799 -15.58 -15.18 -5.97
C PHE A 799 -15.68 -15.61 -4.50
N GLY A 800 -15.61 -16.91 -4.19
CA GLY A 800 -15.85 -17.40 -2.83
C GLY A 800 -17.18 -16.85 -2.28
N PRO A 801 -17.22 -16.27 -1.06
CA PRO A 801 -18.41 -15.65 -0.49
C PRO A 801 -18.62 -14.17 -0.86
N ASP A 802 -17.85 -13.58 -1.80
CA ASP A 802 -17.97 -12.15 -2.15
C ASP A 802 -19.31 -11.85 -2.85
N VAL A 803 -20.21 -11.20 -2.10
CA VAL A 803 -21.53 -10.80 -2.57
C VAL A 803 -21.49 -9.66 -3.58
N GLN A 804 -20.52 -8.75 -3.50
CA GLN A 804 -20.43 -7.58 -4.38
C GLN A 804 -19.85 -7.96 -5.74
N ALA A 805 -18.79 -8.77 -5.78
CA ALA A 805 -18.28 -9.35 -7.02
C ALA A 805 -19.37 -10.16 -7.74
N ALA A 806 -20.15 -10.95 -7.01
CA ALA A 806 -21.27 -11.71 -7.55
C ALA A 806 -22.41 -10.85 -8.11
N GLU A 807 -22.71 -9.70 -7.49
CA GLU A 807 -23.69 -8.73 -8.00
C GLU A 807 -23.21 -8.02 -9.27
N ILE A 808 -21.98 -7.53 -9.28
CA ILE A 808 -21.34 -6.92 -10.45
C ILE A 808 -21.30 -7.91 -11.62
N HIS A 809 -20.84 -9.14 -11.37
CA HIS A 809 -20.80 -10.22 -12.36
C HIS A 809 -22.20 -10.58 -12.89
N TYR A 810 -23.23 -10.61 -12.03
CA TYR A 810 -24.59 -10.89 -12.50
C TYR A 810 -25.14 -9.78 -13.41
N VAL A 811 -24.87 -8.52 -13.06
CA VAL A 811 -25.27 -7.35 -13.86
C VAL A 811 -24.55 -7.31 -15.22
N GLN A 812 -23.24 -7.57 -15.23
CA GLN A 812 -22.42 -7.59 -16.45
C GLN A 812 -22.75 -8.79 -17.36
N PHE A 813 -22.65 -10.01 -16.82
CA PHE A 813 -22.59 -11.24 -17.59
C PHE A 813 -23.78 -12.15 -17.31
N GLY A 814 -24.09 -12.40 -16.03
CA GLY A 814 -25.05 -13.42 -15.60
C GLY A 814 -26.45 -13.29 -16.21
N TYR A 815 -26.95 -12.07 -16.41
CA TYR A 815 -28.20 -11.80 -17.14
C TYR A 815 -28.20 -12.22 -18.62
N SER A 816 -27.05 -12.13 -19.29
CA SER A 816 -26.91 -12.40 -20.72
C SER A 816 -26.65 -13.88 -21.00
N GLU A 817 -25.90 -14.51 -20.11
CA GLU A 817 -25.59 -15.95 -20.09
C GLU A 817 -26.79 -16.78 -19.60
N GLY A 818 -27.71 -16.18 -18.85
CA GLY A 818 -28.87 -16.87 -18.30
C GLY A 818 -28.51 -17.79 -17.13
N ARG A 819 -27.53 -17.36 -16.31
CA ARG A 819 -27.06 -18.09 -15.12
C ARG A 819 -28.19 -18.35 -14.13
N SER A 820 -28.05 -19.42 -13.34
CA SER A 820 -29.11 -19.86 -12.43
C SER A 820 -29.08 -19.08 -11.12
N LEU A 821 -30.26 -18.71 -10.60
CA LEU A 821 -30.41 -18.06 -9.28
C LEU A 821 -30.93 -19.01 -8.20
N THR A 822 -31.31 -20.24 -8.56
CA THR A 822 -32.06 -21.16 -7.67
C THR A 822 -31.77 -22.63 -7.96
N SER A 823 -30.58 -22.97 -8.46
CA SER A 823 -30.18 -24.40 -8.60
C SER A 823 -29.75 -25.00 -7.27
N PHE A 824 -29.23 -24.16 -6.37
CA PHE A 824 -29.01 -24.52 -4.97
C PHE A 824 -30.30 -24.43 -4.15
N ASP A 825 -30.53 -25.43 -3.30
CA ASP A 825 -31.66 -25.52 -2.37
C ASP A 825 -31.11 -25.61 -0.93
N PRO A 826 -31.06 -24.50 -0.17
CA PRO A 826 -30.52 -24.48 1.18
C PRO A 826 -31.32 -25.39 2.14
N ALA A 827 -32.63 -25.53 1.95
CA ALA A 827 -33.43 -26.40 2.80
C ALA A 827 -33.09 -27.89 2.59
N ALA A 828 -32.80 -28.30 1.35
CA ALA A 828 -32.31 -29.64 1.04
C ALA A 828 -30.88 -29.87 1.54
N TYR A 829 -30.00 -28.86 1.43
CA TYR A 829 -28.63 -28.95 1.91
C TYR A 829 -28.57 -29.06 3.45
N LEU A 830 -29.28 -28.19 4.18
CA LEU A 830 -29.39 -28.25 5.64
C LEU A 830 -30.05 -29.55 6.15
N ALA A 831 -31.00 -30.11 5.39
CA ALA A 831 -31.62 -31.40 5.73
C ALA A 831 -30.68 -32.60 5.53
N SER A 832 -29.63 -32.47 4.72
CA SER A 832 -28.58 -33.48 4.53
C SER A 832 -27.35 -33.24 5.43
N HIS A 833 -27.14 -32.00 5.86
CA HIS A 833 -26.01 -31.53 6.69
C HIS A 833 -26.51 -30.82 7.96
N PRO A 834 -27.17 -31.55 8.89
CA PRO A 834 -27.81 -30.96 10.07
C PRO A 834 -26.82 -30.33 11.06
N GLU A 835 -25.52 -30.60 10.95
CA GLU A 835 -24.47 -29.97 11.75
C GLU A 835 -24.31 -28.48 11.44
N ILE A 836 -24.57 -28.04 10.20
CA ILE A 836 -24.56 -26.63 9.78
C ILE A 836 -25.49 -25.77 10.65
N ALA A 837 -26.62 -26.35 11.10
CA ALA A 837 -27.58 -25.69 11.99
C ALA A 837 -26.96 -25.23 13.32
N THR A 838 -25.88 -25.88 13.77
CA THR A 838 -25.18 -25.60 15.02
C THR A 838 -24.00 -24.66 14.82
N GLU A 839 -23.37 -24.72 13.65
CA GLU A 839 -22.12 -24.04 13.31
C GLU A 839 -22.36 -22.65 12.67
N PHE A 840 -23.24 -22.58 11.67
CA PHE A 840 -23.56 -21.36 10.92
C PHE A 840 -25.00 -20.87 11.17
N GLY A 841 -25.90 -21.77 11.59
CA GLY A 841 -27.31 -21.47 11.85
C GLY A 841 -28.25 -22.03 10.78
N THR A 842 -29.51 -21.57 10.79
CA THR A 842 -30.60 -22.18 10.00
C THR A 842 -31.30 -21.22 9.03
N SER A 843 -30.73 -20.05 8.74
CA SER A 843 -31.22 -19.18 7.67
C SER A 843 -30.64 -19.61 6.33
N ASP A 844 -31.41 -19.42 5.25
CA ASP A 844 -30.98 -19.79 3.89
C ASP A 844 -29.60 -19.21 3.55
N ALA A 845 -29.38 -17.92 3.82
CA ALA A 845 -28.08 -17.25 3.65
C ALA A 845 -26.93 -17.86 4.49
N ALA A 846 -27.19 -18.35 5.71
CA ALA A 846 -26.16 -19.02 6.51
C ALA A 846 -25.81 -20.40 5.93
N VAL A 847 -26.79 -21.10 5.37
CA VAL A 847 -26.61 -22.40 4.73
C VAL A 847 -25.90 -22.27 3.37
N GLU A 848 -26.22 -21.22 2.61
CA GLU A 848 -25.53 -20.86 1.37
C GLU A 848 -24.07 -20.47 1.64
N LEU A 849 -23.82 -19.61 2.63
CA LEU A 849 -22.47 -19.25 3.05
C LEU A 849 -21.67 -20.47 3.54
N ALA A 850 -22.29 -21.35 4.33
CA ALA A 850 -21.68 -22.60 4.77
C ALA A 850 -21.36 -23.54 3.60
N TYR A 851 -22.25 -23.65 2.61
CA TYR A 851 -22.01 -24.44 1.41
C TYR A 851 -20.86 -23.88 0.57
N ILE A 852 -20.81 -22.56 0.38
CA ILE A 852 -19.73 -21.86 -0.35
C ILE A 852 -18.40 -22.11 0.36
N LYS A 853 -18.29 -21.75 1.65
CA LYS A 853 -17.05 -21.93 2.44
C LYS A 853 -16.57 -23.39 2.52
N ARG A 854 -17.49 -24.36 2.59
CA ARG A 854 -17.15 -25.80 2.57
C ARG A 854 -16.85 -26.35 1.17
N SER A 855 -17.24 -25.64 0.12
CA SER A 855 -16.92 -26.00 -1.27
C SER A 855 -15.60 -25.38 -1.75
N THR A 856 -15.12 -24.34 -1.08
CA THR A 856 -13.77 -23.77 -1.25
C THR A 856 -12.73 -24.46 -0.36
N SER A 857 -13.10 -25.03 0.80
CA SER A 857 -12.18 -25.85 1.59
C SER A 857 -12.01 -27.26 1.00
N THR A 858 -10.78 -27.74 0.86
CA THR A 858 -10.45 -29.05 0.23
C THR A 858 -10.82 -30.30 1.05
N GLU A 859 -11.58 -30.15 2.14
CA GLU A 859 -12.01 -31.24 3.03
C GLU A 859 -13.30 -31.99 2.56
N THR A 860 -13.41 -32.39 1.28
CA THR A 860 -14.17 -33.61 0.85
C THR A 860 -14.03 -33.96 -0.64
N ALA A 861 -12.90 -34.54 -1.03
CA ALA A 861 -12.76 -35.23 -2.32
C ALA A 861 -13.53 -36.58 -2.39
N ALA A 862 -14.86 -36.58 -2.15
CA ALA A 862 -15.68 -37.80 -2.13
C ALA A 862 -17.21 -37.62 -2.39
N MET A 863 -17.65 -36.84 -3.38
CA MET A 863 -19.04 -36.90 -3.89
C MET A 863 -19.08 -37.01 -5.44
N PRO A 864 -19.81 -37.96 -6.03
CA PRO A 864 -19.82 -38.17 -7.48
C PRO A 864 -20.83 -37.26 -8.20
N ALA A 865 -20.47 -36.83 -9.41
CA ALA A 865 -21.32 -35.99 -10.27
C ALA A 865 -22.72 -36.59 -10.53
N PHE A 866 -23.76 -35.80 -10.27
CA PHE A 866 -25.16 -36.13 -10.57
C PHE A 866 -25.46 -35.98 -12.07
N ALA A 867 -25.07 -36.98 -12.87
CA ALA A 867 -25.53 -37.12 -14.25
C ALA A 867 -26.92 -37.78 -14.30
N ALA A 868 -27.81 -37.27 -15.16
CA ALA A 868 -29.23 -37.59 -15.15
C ALA A 868 -29.61 -38.98 -15.73
N MET A 869 -30.87 -39.37 -15.45
CA MET A 869 -31.69 -40.46 -16.01
C MET A 869 -31.77 -41.81 -15.25
N THR A 870 -33.02 -42.17 -14.94
CA THR A 870 -33.51 -43.51 -14.59
C THR A 870 -34.04 -44.22 -15.86
N PRO A 871 -34.52 -45.49 -15.85
CA PRO A 871 -34.50 -46.53 -14.80
C PRO A 871 -33.98 -47.93 -15.28
N ILE A 872 -33.81 -48.89 -14.36
CA ILE A 872 -34.41 -50.26 -14.40
C ILE A 872 -33.99 -51.04 -13.14
N ALA A 873 -34.92 -51.83 -12.58
CA ALA A 873 -34.72 -52.56 -11.33
C ALA A 873 -34.08 -53.95 -11.51
N VAL A 874 -33.19 -54.33 -10.58
CA VAL A 874 -32.91 -55.73 -10.19
C VAL A 874 -32.81 -55.83 -8.66
N THR A 875 -33.33 -56.91 -8.10
CA THR A 875 -33.61 -57.10 -6.67
C THR A 875 -32.63 -58.05 -5.98
N MET A 876 -32.48 -57.91 -4.65
CA MET A 876 -31.84 -58.86 -3.69
C MET A 876 -30.28 -58.88 -3.74
N LEU A 877 -29.55 -59.25 -2.67
CA LEU A 877 -29.92 -59.94 -1.41
C LEU A 877 -29.00 -59.48 -0.25
N ALA A 878 -29.44 -59.62 1.00
CA ALA A 878 -28.65 -59.32 2.21
C ALA A 878 -27.81 -60.51 2.72
N ALA A 879 -26.66 -60.20 3.35
CA ALA A 879 -26.09 -60.90 4.51
C ALA A 879 -25.00 -59.99 5.14
N GLU A 880 -25.03 -59.52 6.40
CA GLU A 880 -25.06 -60.14 7.75
C GLU A 880 -23.67 -60.30 8.41
N MET A 881 -23.57 -59.83 9.66
CA MET A 881 -22.52 -60.08 10.70
C MET A 881 -21.12 -59.45 10.50
N THR A 882 -20.69 -58.46 11.30
CA THR A 882 -20.30 -58.45 12.74
C THR A 882 -19.11 -59.33 13.11
N GLY A 883 -18.04 -58.74 13.64
CA GLY A 883 -16.93 -59.48 14.27
C GLY A 883 -15.72 -58.62 14.61
N SER A 884 -15.64 -58.14 15.86
CA SER A 884 -14.38 -57.68 16.48
C SER A 884 -13.50 -58.89 16.81
N GLU A 885 -12.19 -58.82 16.57
CA GLU A 885 -11.18 -59.14 17.58
C GLU A 885 -9.75 -58.74 17.16
N THR A 886 -8.90 -58.54 18.17
CA THR A 886 -7.53 -58.02 18.09
C THR A 886 -6.49 -59.05 17.61
N LEU A 887 -5.37 -58.56 17.07
CA LEU A 887 -4.13 -59.34 16.98
C LEU A 887 -2.91 -58.41 16.98
N GLY A 888 -2.01 -58.59 17.94
CA GLY A 888 -0.74 -57.87 18.04
C GLY A 888 0.46 -58.83 18.01
N ILE A 889 1.52 -58.43 17.31
CA ILE A 889 2.87 -59.03 17.24
C ILE A 889 3.78 -57.83 16.86
N ASP A 890 4.71 -57.29 17.65
CA ASP A 890 5.86 -57.81 18.41
C ASP A 890 7.14 -58.07 17.57
N GLY A 891 8.07 -57.08 17.61
CA GLY A 891 9.53 -57.26 17.59
C GLY A 891 10.28 -57.61 16.28
N GLY A 892 11.28 -56.79 15.91
CA GLY A 892 12.27 -57.17 14.88
C GLY A 892 13.35 -56.14 14.52
N PHE A 893 14.52 -56.19 15.19
CA PHE A 893 15.77 -55.49 14.86
C PHE A 893 16.22 -55.60 13.38
N HIS A 894 16.85 -54.56 12.81
CA HIS A 894 18.32 -54.55 12.61
C HIS A 894 18.92 -53.20 12.13
N ASP A 895 20.17 -52.99 12.56
CA ASP A 895 21.08 -51.85 12.36
C ASP A 895 21.80 -51.85 10.99
N ALA A 896 22.05 -50.67 10.42
CA ALA A 896 23.11 -50.42 9.44
C ALA A 896 23.55 -48.93 9.45
N SER A 897 24.74 -48.67 10.00
CA SER A 897 25.41 -47.36 9.97
C SER A 897 26.48 -47.28 8.86
N SER A 898 26.69 -46.10 8.28
CA SER A 898 27.93 -45.77 7.56
C SER A 898 28.24 -44.28 7.59
N SER A 899 29.39 -43.94 8.17
CA SER A 899 29.95 -42.59 8.27
C SER A 899 30.74 -42.18 7.03
N GLY A 900 30.85 -40.87 6.79
CA GLY A 900 31.73 -40.31 5.75
C GLY A 900 32.09 -38.85 6.04
N THR A 901 33.18 -38.61 6.76
CA THR A 901 33.73 -37.26 6.99
C THR A 901 34.70 -36.85 5.88
N ALA A 902 34.64 -35.59 5.45
CA ALA A 902 35.74 -34.93 4.74
C ALA A 902 35.81 -33.45 5.16
N SER A 903 36.98 -33.01 5.60
CA SER A 903 37.27 -31.59 5.89
C SER A 903 38.48 -31.15 5.07
N GLY A 904 38.49 -29.92 4.56
CA GLY A 904 39.76 -29.21 4.35
C GLY A 904 39.88 -28.24 3.18
N LEU A 905 40.07 -26.98 3.57
CA LEU A 905 41.13 -26.06 3.11
C LEU A 905 40.86 -25.09 1.91
N LEU A 906 40.67 -23.80 2.24
CA LEU A 906 41.45 -22.61 1.80
C LEU A 906 40.60 -21.35 2.11
N ALA A 907 40.86 -20.50 3.11
CA ALA A 907 42.02 -19.62 3.38
C ALA A 907 41.87 -18.16 2.85
N ALA A 908 41.26 -17.32 3.71
CA ALA A 908 41.52 -15.90 3.98
C ALA A 908 41.80 -14.88 2.85
N GLY A 909 40.98 -13.82 2.83
CA GLY A 909 41.34 -12.50 2.29
C GLY A 909 40.77 -11.37 3.18
N ASP A 910 41.62 -10.66 3.92
CA ASP A 910 41.22 -9.45 4.66
C ASP A 910 40.84 -8.32 3.68
N GLY A 911 39.67 -7.69 3.87
CA GLY A 911 39.05 -6.81 2.87
C GLY A 911 38.40 -5.51 3.34
N GLY A 912 38.41 -5.17 4.64
CA GLY A 912 38.06 -3.83 5.13
C GLY A 912 36.57 -3.43 5.13
N LEU A 913 35.88 -3.75 6.22
CA LEU A 913 34.56 -3.18 6.54
C LEU A 913 34.66 -1.65 6.67
N SER A 914 34.06 -0.91 5.73
CA SER A 914 33.87 0.54 5.85
C SER A 914 32.46 0.85 6.36
N THR A 915 32.36 1.15 7.65
CA THR A 915 31.13 1.69 8.26
C THR A 915 30.72 3.02 7.62
N ARG A 916 29.60 3.02 6.89
CA ARG A 916 28.73 4.19 6.66
C ARG A 916 27.29 3.67 6.63
N GLN A 917 26.57 3.87 7.73
CA GLN A 917 25.62 4.99 7.88
C GLN A 917 24.34 4.75 7.07
N TRP A 918 23.48 3.95 7.69
CA TRP A 918 22.03 4.07 7.61
C TRP A 918 21.59 5.53 7.75
N THR A 919 20.64 5.92 6.92
CA THR A 919 19.73 7.06 7.16
C THR A 919 18.33 6.58 6.82
N GLU A 920 17.42 6.86 7.74
CA GLU A 920 16.02 6.45 7.76
C GLU A 920 15.32 6.63 6.40
N LEU A 921 14.52 5.63 6.05
CA LEU A 921 13.64 5.61 4.89
C LEU A 921 12.19 5.66 5.41
N PRO A 922 11.39 6.69 5.06
CA PRO A 922 9.98 6.74 5.40
C PRO A 922 9.14 5.84 4.48
N ALA A 923 7.98 5.44 5.00
CA ALA A 923 6.91 4.74 4.28
C ALA A 923 6.18 5.64 3.27
#